data_AF-A0A8I2YNR9-F1
#
_entry.id   AF-A0A8I2YNR9-F1
#
_cell.length_a   1.000
_cell.length_b   1.000
_cell.length_c   1.000
_cell.angle_alpha   90.00
_cell.angle_beta   90.00
_cell.angle_gamma   90.00
#
_symmetry.space_group_name_H-M   'P 1'
#
loop_
_entity.id
_entity.type
_entity.pdbx_description
1 polymer ?
#
loop_
_entity_poly.entity_id
_entity_poly.type
_entity_poly.pdbx_seq_one_letter_code
_entity_poly.pdbx_strand_id
1 'polypeptide(L)'
;MQQLTKRHLYAGVAELLIFHPVDTVAKRLMSNKAKVSFSTLNGIIFRDYATVSVGRKFLSLFPGLGYAAGYKVTQRIYKFGGQPWFNDIISRNYKDHFTSVFGERNGKMMMQACAGSLTGIGEVVLLPLDALKIKRQVNPEAFRGRGVLRIFLEEGNTLYRGWGWTMARNAPGSFALFGGSALTKEYVLGVSDYSRATWTQNFIASVAGAVASIAVAAPLDVVKTRIQNANFEQKVPGWMVVKDLVRNEGPMAFFKGLTPKILVVGPKLVFSYTLAQSLIPFFGKYSRVVRLLILLDMAIDGLIILDASGRPVIQSGYTSFPPAYPLLLIDTLNNELSKASRTDSVDPVIYVPPGIGDFSGGSACCHVEMGELRLIASVSGDADPLIAFAFLQAFSEILHDYFGTVSTATLKDNFDVVYQLLEETLDSSGYPLTTSPNALRDIVLPPSLLSKLLASLPAPASSGPNRPGASSASNAPSGAFTSPIPWRKLGVRHNHNEILFDVAEQLRAIVGRNGTTLTSNVYGKIEANAKLTGMPDLLLSFSNPNVLTECAFHPCVRQVLQRWMREKTLSFVPPDGKFVLMEYQYALPHAALAGNVPVPLALKPNITVGEFGGNFTVTFSSKTNKIMENVRIELYLGESATGAQCTISSAGSGVGSVGGIEGSWTFEPQKQLLRWEIPNMHSSGSWVLRGSWTSKAKFPRPAHAFQIHFEVPSYSFSSLKVDQVRLSGETYKIYKGVRAVSSGSIEWRW
;
A
#
# COMPACT_ATOMS: atom_id res chain seq x y z
N MET A 1 9.01 -2.64 -8.73
CA MET A 1 9.74 -3.94 -8.82
C MET A 1 8.83 -5.15 -9.13
N GLN A 2 7.64 -5.29 -8.51
CA GLN A 2 6.75 -6.45 -8.71
C GLN A 2 6.29 -6.70 -10.16
N GLN A 3 6.02 -5.66 -10.95
CA GLN A 3 5.65 -5.83 -12.37
C GLN A 3 6.82 -6.36 -13.21
N LEU A 4 8.06 -5.95 -12.91
CA LEU A 4 9.25 -6.45 -13.60
C LEU A 4 9.42 -7.96 -13.32
N THR A 5 9.24 -8.38 -12.07
CA THR A 5 9.31 -9.79 -11.66
C THR A 5 8.24 -10.64 -12.34
N LYS A 6 6.98 -10.16 -12.41
CA LYS A 6 5.89 -10.85 -13.13
C LYS A 6 6.19 -10.99 -14.64
N ARG A 7 6.70 -9.94 -15.29
CA ARG A 7 7.06 -9.96 -16.73
C ARG A 7 8.16 -10.97 -17.04
N HIS A 8 9.20 -11.03 -16.19
CA HIS A 8 10.27 -12.04 -16.32
C HIS A 8 9.78 -13.46 -16.01
N LEU A 9 8.74 -13.63 -15.19
CA LEU A 9 8.17 -14.93 -14.88
C LEU A 9 7.45 -15.54 -16.09
N TYR A 10 6.56 -14.79 -16.75
CA TYR A 10 5.83 -15.26 -17.94
C TYR A 10 6.76 -15.59 -19.10
N ALA A 11 7.77 -14.73 -19.35
CA ALA A 11 8.76 -15.00 -20.37
C ALA A 11 9.56 -16.29 -20.07
N GLY A 12 9.89 -16.54 -18.79
CA GLY A 12 10.59 -17.75 -18.37
C GLY A 12 9.76 -19.03 -18.51
N VAL A 13 8.44 -18.98 -18.31
CA VAL A 13 7.54 -20.13 -18.51
C VAL A 13 7.36 -20.44 -19.99
N ALA A 14 7.21 -19.42 -20.84
CA ALA A 14 7.13 -19.61 -22.29
C ALA A 14 8.44 -20.13 -22.90
N GLU A 15 9.60 -19.62 -22.42
CA GLU A 15 10.93 -20.14 -22.76
C GLU A 15 11.03 -21.64 -22.42
N LEU A 16 10.49 -22.04 -21.26
CA LEU A 16 10.48 -23.44 -20.84
C LEU A 16 9.66 -24.33 -21.79
N LEU A 17 8.48 -23.90 -22.21
CA LEU A 17 7.62 -24.69 -23.10
C LEU A 17 8.30 -25.02 -24.44
N ILE A 18 9.10 -24.09 -24.98
CA ILE A 18 9.74 -24.27 -26.28
C ILE A 18 11.06 -25.05 -26.16
N PHE A 19 11.87 -24.74 -25.14
CA PHE A 19 13.25 -25.24 -25.07
C PHE A 19 13.45 -26.41 -24.10
N HIS A 20 12.43 -26.81 -23.31
CA HIS A 20 12.50 -27.99 -22.44
C HIS A 20 12.83 -29.29 -23.18
N PRO A 21 12.32 -29.56 -24.40
CA PRO A 21 12.69 -30.75 -25.15
C PRO A 21 14.19 -30.89 -25.38
N VAL A 22 14.88 -29.77 -25.63
CA VAL A 22 16.33 -29.77 -25.88
C VAL A 22 17.12 -30.05 -24.60
N ASP A 23 16.65 -29.55 -23.45
CA ASP A 23 17.23 -29.88 -22.16
C ASP A 23 17.05 -31.38 -21.84
N THR A 24 15.87 -31.95 -22.13
CA THR A 24 15.63 -33.39 -21.99
C THR A 24 16.58 -34.21 -22.88
N VAL A 25 16.77 -33.82 -24.15
CA VAL A 25 17.73 -34.46 -25.08
C VAL A 25 19.15 -34.42 -24.50
N ALA A 26 19.60 -33.24 -24.06
CA ALA A 26 20.93 -33.08 -23.49
C ALA A 26 21.13 -33.98 -22.26
N LYS A 27 20.15 -34.02 -21.35
CA LYS A 27 20.21 -34.84 -20.13
C LYS A 27 20.21 -36.34 -20.42
N ARG A 28 19.43 -36.80 -21.40
CA ARG A 28 19.44 -38.20 -21.85
C ARG A 28 20.80 -38.58 -22.44
N LEU A 29 21.40 -37.72 -23.27
CA LEU A 29 22.75 -37.93 -23.80
C LEU A 29 23.83 -37.98 -22.69
N MET A 30 23.76 -37.09 -21.69
CA MET A 30 24.69 -37.07 -20.55
C MET A 30 24.63 -38.35 -19.69
N SER A 31 23.43 -38.89 -19.53
CA SER A 31 23.19 -40.11 -18.76
C SER A 31 23.58 -41.40 -19.50
N ASN A 32 23.69 -41.35 -20.82
CA ASN A 32 23.94 -42.52 -21.65
C ASN A 32 25.41 -42.96 -21.57
N LYS A 33 25.63 -44.24 -21.26
CA LYS A 33 26.95 -44.86 -21.20
C LYS A 33 27.44 -45.38 -22.55
N ALA A 34 26.55 -45.66 -23.50
CA ALA A 34 26.94 -46.16 -24.82
C ALA A 34 27.63 -45.10 -25.69
N LYS A 35 28.39 -45.54 -26.71
CA LYS A 35 28.91 -44.65 -27.75
C LYS A 35 27.76 -44.05 -28.57
N VAL A 36 27.81 -42.75 -28.78
CA VAL A 36 26.79 -42.01 -29.53
C VAL A 36 27.16 -42.06 -31.02
N SER A 37 26.30 -42.65 -31.84
CA SER A 37 26.37 -42.67 -33.30
C SER A 37 25.03 -42.21 -33.88
N PHE A 38 25.00 -41.81 -35.14
CA PHE A 38 23.76 -41.43 -35.84
C PHE A 38 22.70 -42.53 -35.78
N SER A 39 23.10 -43.80 -35.81
CA SER A 39 22.18 -44.96 -35.72
C SER A 39 21.61 -45.18 -34.32
N THR A 40 22.36 -44.85 -33.26
CA THR A 40 21.93 -45.05 -31.86
C THR A 40 21.23 -43.83 -31.26
N LEU A 41 21.33 -42.66 -31.91
CA LEU A 41 20.79 -41.38 -31.43
C LEU A 41 19.28 -41.43 -31.17
N ASN A 42 18.51 -41.99 -32.10
CA ASN A 42 17.05 -42.06 -31.99
C ASN A 42 16.62 -42.91 -30.78
N GLY A 43 17.29 -44.04 -30.53
CA GLY A 43 17.04 -44.90 -29.37
C GLY A 43 17.43 -44.24 -28.05
N ILE A 44 18.53 -43.49 -28.01
CA ILE A 44 18.98 -42.77 -26.80
C ILE A 44 18.02 -41.61 -26.46
N ILE A 45 17.58 -40.86 -27.47
CA ILE A 45 16.74 -39.68 -27.29
C ILE A 45 15.31 -40.09 -26.92
N PHE A 46 14.68 -41.01 -27.66
CA PHE A 46 13.25 -41.29 -27.52
C PHE A 46 12.93 -42.60 -26.76
N ARG A 47 13.93 -43.45 -26.51
CA ARG A 47 13.79 -44.72 -25.76
C ARG A 47 12.65 -45.59 -26.28
N ASP A 48 11.71 -45.97 -25.42
CA ASP A 48 10.54 -46.80 -25.75
C ASP A 48 9.63 -46.15 -26.80
N TYR A 49 9.77 -44.83 -27.03
CA TYR A 49 9.03 -44.08 -28.05
C TYR A 49 9.79 -43.95 -29.39
N ALA A 50 10.95 -44.60 -29.56
CA ALA A 50 11.80 -44.46 -30.75
C ALA A 50 11.15 -44.95 -32.06
N THR A 51 10.16 -45.83 -31.99
CA THR A 51 9.42 -46.40 -33.13
C THR A 51 8.05 -45.77 -33.36
N VAL A 52 7.63 -44.83 -32.48
CA VAL A 52 6.27 -44.25 -32.49
C VAL A 52 6.20 -43.02 -33.42
N SER A 53 4.99 -42.59 -33.77
CA SER A 53 4.74 -41.39 -34.59
C SER A 53 5.42 -40.12 -34.06
N VAL A 54 5.76 -39.20 -34.97
CA VAL A 54 6.55 -37.99 -34.68
C VAL A 54 5.94 -37.12 -33.57
N GLY A 55 4.61 -36.99 -33.52
CA GLY A 55 3.92 -36.24 -32.47
C GLY A 55 4.10 -36.86 -31.07
N ARG A 56 3.99 -38.18 -30.95
CA ARG A 56 4.22 -38.88 -29.66
C ARG A 56 5.69 -38.88 -29.26
N LYS A 57 6.61 -38.94 -30.22
CA LYS A 57 8.05 -38.72 -29.98
C LYS A 57 8.31 -37.36 -29.37
N PHE A 58 7.74 -36.29 -29.93
CA PHE A 58 7.88 -34.94 -29.41
C PHE A 58 7.34 -34.81 -27.97
N LEU A 59 6.14 -35.35 -27.70
CA LEU A 59 5.55 -35.35 -26.35
C LEU A 59 6.41 -36.11 -25.32
N SER A 60 7.13 -37.16 -25.74
CA SER A 60 8.03 -37.92 -24.86
C SER A 60 9.22 -37.10 -24.31
N LEU A 61 9.47 -35.90 -24.84
CA LEU A 61 10.52 -34.98 -24.41
C LEU A 61 10.06 -33.98 -23.33
N PHE A 62 8.79 -34.00 -22.94
CA PHE A 62 8.23 -33.15 -21.88
C PHE A 62 8.15 -33.72 -20.45
N PRO A 63 8.68 -34.91 -20.09
CA PRO A 63 8.59 -35.34 -18.71
C PRO A 63 9.41 -34.40 -17.81
N GLY A 64 8.84 -34.06 -16.66
CA GLY A 64 9.47 -33.18 -15.68
C GLY A 64 9.24 -31.69 -15.91
N LEU A 65 8.40 -31.30 -16.88
CA LEU A 65 8.09 -29.90 -17.16
C LEU A 65 7.60 -29.13 -15.92
N GLY A 66 6.75 -29.73 -15.09
CA GLY A 66 6.27 -29.09 -13.85
C GLY A 66 7.38 -28.81 -12.83
N TYR A 67 8.29 -29.77 -12.61
CA TYR A 67 9.47 -29.56 -11.78
C TYR A 67 10.45 -28.55 -12.40
N ALA A 68 10.58 -28.57 -13.73
CA ALA A 68 11.40 -27.63 -14.47
C ALA A 68 10.86 -26.19 -14.33
N ALA A 69 9.54 -26.02 -14.38
CA ALA A 69 8.87 -24.75 -14.13
C ALA A 69 9.09 -24.29 -12.68
N GLY A 70 8.80 -25.14 -11.69
CA GLY A 70 9.00 -24.81 -10.27
C GLY A 70 10.45 -24.45 -9.94
N TYR A 71 11.41 -25.22 -10.43
CA TYR A 71 12.84 -24.92 -10.31
C TYR A 71 13.19 -23.59 -10.98
N LYS A 72 12.74 -23.33 -12.22
CA LYS A 72 13.04 -22.08 -12.94
C LYS A 72 12.46 -20.84 -12.29
N VAL A 73 11.22 -20.92 -11.80
CA VAL A 73 10.55 -19.84 -11.07
C VAL A 73 11.33 -19.51 -9.80
N THR A 74 11.61 -20.53 -8.98
CA THR A 74 12.33 -20.35 -7.72
C THR A 74 13.78 -19.89 -7.96
N GLN A 75 14.42 -20.38 -9.02
CA GLN A 75 15.75 -19.95 -9.45
C GLN A 75 15.77 -18.47 -9.84
N ARG A 76 14.75 -17.97 -10.57
CA ARG A 76 14.67 -16.55 -10.91
C ARG A 76 14.44 -15.71 -9.65
N ILE A 77 13.51 -16.09 -8.77
CA ILE A 77 13.26 -15.39 -7.50
C ILE A 77 14.55 -15.29 -6.68
N TYR A 78 15.25 -16.41 -6.51
CA TYR A 78 16.50 -16.47 -5.77
C TYR A 78 17.60 -15.61 -6.40
N LYS A 79 17.79 -15.68 -7.73
CA LYS A 79 18.85 -14.91 -8.41
C LYS A 79 18.57 -13.41 -8.43
N PHE A 80 17.33 -12.99 -8.69
CA PHE A 80 16.97 -11.57 -8.73
C PHE A 80 16.93 -10.93 -7.33
N GLY A 81 16.62 -11.70 -6.28
CA GLY A 81 16.71 -11.24 -4.90
C GLY A 81 18.13 -11.30 -4.32
N GLY A 82 18.87 -12.37 -4.59
CA GLY A 82 20.21 -12.62 -4.04
C GLY A 82 21.34 -11.84 -4.72
N GLN A 83 21.25 -11.69 -6.05
CA GLN A 83 22.01 -10.76 -6.90
C GLN A 83 22.43 -9.46 -6.19
N PRO A 84 21.46 -8.55 -5.98
CA PRO A 84 21.73 -7.25 -5.38
C PRO A 84 22.28 -7.34 -3.96
N TRP A 85 21.81 -8.30 -3.17
CA TRP A 85 22.24 -8.48 -1.78
C TRP A 85 23.73 -8.83 -1.68
N PHE A 86 24.22 -9.80 -2.46
CA PHE A 86 25.65 -10.11 -2.51
C PHE A 86 26.47 -8.96 -3.08
N ASN A 87 25.93 -8.25 -4.08
CA ASN A 87 26.62 -7.11 -4.68
C ASN A 87 26.77 -5.95 -3.69
N ASP A 88 25.76 -5.70 -2.84
CA ASP A 88 25.81 -4.69 -1.78
C ASP A 88 26.85 -5.06 -0.71
N ILE A 89 26.89 -6.31 -0.26
CA ILE A 89 27.90 -6.81 0.69
C ILE A 89 29.32 -6.64 0.15
N ILE A 90 29.55 -7.04 -1.11
CA ILE A 90 30.88 -6.91 -1.74
C ILE A 90 31.24 -5.42 -1.91
N SER A 91 30.27 -4.58 -2.26
CA SER A 91 30.48 -3.15 -2.45
C SER A 91 30.76 -2.40 -1.15
N ARG A 92 30.17 -2.81 -0.03
CA ARG A 92 30.41 -2.19 1.29
C ARG A 92 31.75 -2.62 1.90
N ASN A 93 32.13 -3.89 1.75
CA ASN A 93 33.23 -4.47 2.53
C ASN A 93 34.52 -4.68 1.73
N TYR A 94 34.45 -4.80 0.40
CA TYR A 94 35.59 -5.25 -0.42
C TYR A 94 35.85 -4.39 -1.67
N LYS A 95 35.11 -3.29 -1.87
CA LYS A 95 35.23 -2.44 -3.07
C LYS A 95 36.66 -1.90 -3.28
N ASP A 96 37.30 -1.41 -2.22
CA ASP A 96 38.65 -0.83 -2.29
C ASP A 96 39.69 -1.91 -2.62
N HIS A 97 39.49 -3.13 -2.13
CA HIS A 97 40.35 -4.27 -2.44
C HIS A 97 40.23 -4.67 -3.93
N PHE A 98 39.01 -4.83 -4.45
CA PHE A 98 38.81 -5.17 -5.86
C PHE A 98 39.31 -4.08 -6.82
N THR A 99 39.13 -2.81 -6.47
CA THR A 99 39.62 -1.69 -7.28
C THR A 99 41.13 -1.57 -7.25
N SER A 100 41.79 -1.85 -6.12
CA SER A 100 43.26 -1.88 -6.03
C SER A 100 43.90 -3.02 -6.81
N VAL A 101 43.29 -4.22 -6.84
CA VAL A 101 43.85 -5.42 -7.48
C VAL A 101 43.58 -5.46 -8.99
N PHE A 102 42.39 -5.02 -9.43
CA PHE A 102 41.98 -5.14 -10.84
C PHE A 102 41.85 -3.79 -11.56
N GLY A 103 42.05 -2.67 -10.87
CA GLY A 103 41.81 -1.32 -11.42
C GLY A 103 40.33 -0.93 -11.43
N GLU A 104 40.04 0.35 -11.60
CA GLU A 104 38.67 0.91 -11.45
C GLU A 104 37.66 0.35 -12.48
N ARG A 105 38.11 0.14 -13.73
CA ARG A 105 37.30 -0.39 -14.82
C ARG A 105 36.99 -1.90 -14.67
N ASN A 106 38.00 -2.72 -14.39
CA ASN A 106 37.82 -4.18 -14.31
C ASN A 106 37.38 -4.64 -12.90
N GLY A 107 37.62 -3.84 -11.86
CA GLY A 107 37.19 -4.10 -10.49
C GLY A 107 35.67 -4.21 -10.39
N LYS A 108 34.92 -3.29 -11.01
CA LYS A 108 33.45 -3.34 -11.04
C LYS A 108 32.92 -4.61 -11.72
N MET A 109 33.56 -5.05 -12.81
CA MET A 109 33.20 -6.28 -13.51
C MET A 109 33.50 -7.52 -12.67
N MET A 110 34.65 -7.57 -11.99
CA MET A 110 35.00 -8.69 -11.11
C MET A 110 34.13 -8.76 -9.87
N MET A 111 33.72 -7.63 -9.30
CA MET A 111 32.74 -7.60 -8.21
C MET A 111 31.39 -8.17 -8.65
N GLN A 112 30.90 -7.79 -9.84
CA GLN A 112 29.65 -8.35 -10.39
C GLN A 112 29.76 -9.86 -10.69
N ALA A 113 30.90 -10.30 -11.23
CA ALA A 113 31.18 -11.72 -11.47
C ALA A 113 31.29 -12.53 -10.16
N CYS A 114 31.86 -11.93 -9.11
CA CYS A 114 31.94 -12.52 -7.78
C CYS A 114 30.55 -12.62 -7.14
N ALA A 115 29.75 -11.55 -7.16
CA ALA A 115 28.36 -11.55 -6.68
C ALA A 115 27.50 -12.59 -7.42
N GLY A 116 27.65 -12.66 -8.75
CA GLY A 116 27.00 -13.68 -9.58
C GLY A 116 27.43 -15.10 -9.24
N SER A 117 28.73 -15.32 -8.98
CA SER A 117 29.27 -16.62 -8.56
C SER A 117 28.77 -17.05 -7.18
N LEU A 118 28.75 -16.14 -6.19
CA LEU A 118 28.21 -16.42 -4.85
C LEU A 118 26.71 -16.75 -4.90
N THR A 119 25.96 -15.99 -5.70
CA THR A 119 24.54 -16.30 -5.98
C THR A 119 24.40 -17.64 -6.68
N GLY A 120 25.30 -17.98 -7.62
CA GLY A 120 25.33 -19.28 -8.27
C GLY A 120 25.61 -20.43 -7.29
N ILE A 121 26.54 -20.26 -6.35
CA ILE A 121 26.86 -21.25 -5.31
C ILE A 121 25.65 -21.49 -4.40
N GLY A 122 24.97 -20.42 -3.98
CA GLY A 122 23.80 -20.51 -3.12
C GLY A 122 22.57 -21.15 -3.77
N GLU A 123 22.59 -21.34 -5.09
CA GLU A 123 21.57 -22.11 -5.83
C GLU A 123 21.45 -23.58 -5.37
N VAL A 124 22.40 -24.09 -4.58
CA VAL A 124 22.30 -25.40 -3.92
C VAL A 124 21.04 -25.54 -3.07
N VAL A 125 20.46 -24.45 -2.56
CA VAL A 125 19.16 -24.49 -1.86
C VAL A 125 18.05 -25.07 -2.75
N LEU A 126 18.15 -24.88 -4.07
CA LEU A 126 17.17 -25.34 -5.06
C LEU A 126 17.47 -26.73 -5.64
N LEU A 127 18.53 -27.38 -5.15
CA LEU A 127 18.99 -28.68 -5.62
C LEU A 127 17.90 -29.78 -5.57
N PRO A 128 16.99 -29.83 -4.58
CA PRO A 128 15.92 -30.82 -4.58
C PRO A 128 15.01 -30.74 -5.82
N LEU A 129 14.65 -29.52 -6.24
CA LEU A 129 13.82 -29.33 -7.43
C LEU A 129 14.56 -29.70 -8.71
N ASP A 130 15.87 -29.39 -8.79
CA ASP A 130 16.73 -29.77 -9.91
C ASP A 130 16.92 -31.30 -10.01
N ALA A 131 17.13 -31.97 -8.88
CA ALA A 131 17.24 -33.43 -8.81
C ALA A 131 15.95 -34.12 -9.28
N LEU A 132 14.79 -33.66 -8.81
CA LEU A 132 13.48 -34.18 -9.24
C LEU A 132 13.24 -33.96 -10.73
N LYS A 133 13.59 -32.77 -11.25
CA LYS A 133 13.53 -32.45 -12.67
C LYS A 133 14.38 -33.41 -13.51
N ILE A 134 15.67 -33.54 -13.21
CA ILE A 134 16.61 -34.38 -13.97
C ILE A 134 16.18 -35.84 -13.93
N LYS A 135 15.78 -36.33 -12.76
CA LYS A 135 15.32 -37.71 -12.62
C LYS A 135 14.03 -37.96 -13.39
N ARG A 136 13.09 -37.01 -13.46
CA ARG A 136 11.89 -37.18 -14.29
C ARG A 136 12.21 -37.13 -15.80
N GLN A 137 13.22 -36.37 -16.24
CA GLN A 137 13.67 -36.33 -17.64
C GLN A 137 14.40 -37.61 -18.08
N VAL A 138 15.15 -38.23 -17.17
CA VAL A 138 16.07 -39.36 -17.44
C VAL A 138 15.56 -40.70 -16.91
N ASN A 139 14.71 -40.76 -15.90
CA ASN A 139 14.09 -41.99 -15.41
C ASN A 139 12.64 -41.73 -14.94
N PRO A 140 11.67 -41.61 -15.88
CA PRO A 140 10.28 -41.34 -15.54
C PRO A 140 9.63 -42.41 -14.65
N GLU A 141 10.08 -43.66 -14.74
CA GLU A 141 9.52 -44.81 -14.02
C GLU A 141 9.74 -44.71 -12.51
N ALA A 142 10.81 -44.05 -12.08
CA ALA A 142 11.10 -43.80 -10.66
C ALA A 142 9.99 -43.02 -9.92
N PHE A 143 9.04 -42.40 -10.63
CA PHE A 143 7.95 -41.59 -10.08
C PHE A 143 6.57 -42.25 -10.23
N ARG A 144 6.48 -43.45 -10.80
CA ARG A 144 5.19 -44.11 -11.05
C ARG A 144 4.56 -44.53 -9.70
N GLY A 145 3.39 -43.97 -9.38
CA GLY A 145 2.66 -44.27 -8.13
C GLY A 145 3.12 -43.52 -6.87
N ARG A 146 4.08 -42.58 -6.97
CA ARG A 146 4.56 -41.77 -5.82
C ARG A 146 4.18 -40.29 -5.97
N GLY A 147 3.48 -39.73 -4.99
CA GLY A 147 3.11 -38.31 -4.94
C GLY A 147 4.29 -37.39 -4.61
N VAL A 148 4.24 -36.12 -5.03
CA VAL A 148 5.35 -35.16 -4.90
C VAL A 148 5.79 -34.95 -3.46
N LEU A 149 4.83 -34.72 -2.55
CA LEU A 149 5.10 -34.52 -1.11
C LEU A 149 5.71 -35.77 -0.48
N ARG A 150 5.24 -36.94 -0.88
CA ARG A 150 5.73 -38.23 -0.39
C ARG A 150 7.18 -38.48 -0.81
N ILE A 151 7.54 -38.17 -2.06
CA ILE A 151 8.93 -38.25 -2.53
C ILE A 151 9.82 -37.27 -1.76
N PHE A 152 9.34 -36.05 -1.51
CA PHE A 152 10.13 -35.06 -0.78
C PHE A 152 10.41 -35.49 0.67
N LEU A 153 9.40 -36.07 1.33
CA LEU A 153 9.49 -36.56 2.71
C LEU A 153 10.31 -37.86 2.84
N GLU A 154 10.12 -38.82 1.91
CA GLU A 154 10.81 -40.12 1.94
C GLU A 154 12.29 -40.00 1.54
N GLU A 155 12.61 -39.13 0.58
CA GLU A 155 13.99 -39.00 0.06
C GLU A 155 14.82 -37.98 0.87
N GLY A 156 14.20 -36.91 1.38
CA GLY A 156 14.83 -35.92 2.26
C GLY A 156 16.23 -35.46 1.77
N ASN A 157 17.25 -35.74 2.58
CA ASN A 157 18.64 -35.33 2.31
C ASN A 157 19.26 -35.99 1.06
N THR A 158 18.70 -37.08 0.52
CA THR A 158 19.23 -37.70 -0.70
C THR A 158 19.02 -36.82 -1.93
N LEU A 159 18.05 -35.90 -1.89
CA LEU A 159 17.79 -34.92 -2.95
C LEU A 159 18.90 -33.87 -3.08
N TYR A 160 19.74 -33.70 -2.04
CA TYR A 160 20.92 -32.83 -2.07
C TYR A 160 22.19 -33.52 -2.60
N ARG A 161 22.09 -34.75 -3.12
CA ARG A 161 23.23 -35.43 -3.76
C ARG A 161 23.74 -34.61 -4.95
N GLY A 162 25.05 -34.41 -5.00
CA GLY A 162 25.69 -33.59 -6.04
C GLY A 162 25.75 -32.09 -5.73
N TRP A 163 25.53 -31.67 -4.47
CA TRP A 163 25.65 -30.28 -4.05
C TRP A 163 27.03 -29.68 -4.35
N GLY A 164 28.11 -30.39 -4.03
CA GLY A 164 29.47 -29.93 -4.30
C GLY A 164 29.74 -29.72 -5.79
N TRP A 165 29.24 -30.62 -6.64
CA TRP A 165 29.33 -30.50 -8.10
C TRP A 165 28.49 -29.35 -8.66
N THR A 166 27.38 -29.02 -7.99
CA THR A 166 26.54 -27.86 -8.35
C THR A 166 27.26 -26.55 -8.03
N MET A 167 27.86 -26.44 -6.84
CA MET A 167 28.67 -25.28 -6.47
C MET A 167 29.89 -25.12 -7.40
N ALA A 168 30.62 -26.20 -7.61
CA ALA A 168 31.80 -26.24 -8.47
C ALA A 168 31.48 -25.88 -9.92
N ARG A 169 30.27 -26.18 -10.41
CA ARG A 169 29.81 -25.79 -11.76
C ARG A 169 29.50 -24.30 -11.83
N ASN A 170 28.79 -23.77 -10.84
CA ASN A 170 28.20 -22.43 -10.91
C ASN A 170 29.21 -21.29 -10.73
N ALA A 171 30.31 -21.52 -10.00
CA ALA A 171 31.37 -20.52 -9.83
C ALA A 171 32.17 -20.27 -11.13
N PRO A 172 32.85 -21.27 -11.74
CA PRO A 172 33.60 -21.07 -12.99
C PRO A 172 32.70 -20.69 -14.16
N GLY A 173 31.47 -21.21 -14.20
CA GLY A 173 30.51 -20.88 -15.25
C GLY A 173 30.14 -19.39 -15.28
N SER A 174 30.01 -18.74 -14.12
CA SER A 174 29.72 -17.30 -14.05
C SER A 174 30.91 -16.45 -14.52
N PHE A 175 32.14 -16.79 -14.11
CA PHE A 175 33.34 -16.11 -14.59
C PHE A 175 33.52 -16.25 -16.11
N ALA A 176 33.31 -17.45 -16.66
CA ALA A 176 33.37 -17.67 -18.10
C ALA A 176 32.27 -16.91 -18.87
N LEU A 177 31.08 -16.74 -18.27
CA LEU A 177 29.99 -15.95 -18.86
C LEU A 177 30.38 -14.48 -19.00
N PHE A 178 30.80 -13.84 -17.91
CA PHE A 178 31.16 -12.42 -17.92
C PHE A 178 32.47 -12.17 -18.67
N GLY A 179 33.48 -13.01 -18.46
CA GLY A 179 34.77 -12.91 -19.13
C GLY A 179 34.66 -13.13 -20.64
N GLY A 180 33.94 -14.17 -21.08
CA GLY A 180 33.71 -14.42 -22.51
C GLY A 180 32.94 -13.28 -23.19
N SER A 181 31.97 -12.68 -22.49
CA SER A 181 31.26 -11.51 -23.00
C SER A 181 32.16 -10.27 -23.09
N ALA A 182 32.96 -10.00 -22.06
CA ALA A 182 33.88 -8.87 -22.02
C ALA A 182 34.97 -8.96 -23.10
N LEU A 183 35.63 -10.11 -23.22
CA LEU A 183 36.65 -10.35 -24.24
C LEU A 183 36.09 -10.18 -25.66
N THR A 184 34.85 -10.65 -25.89
CA THR A 184 34.19 -10.47 -27.19
C THR A 184 33.91 -9.01 -27.47
N LYS A 185 33.44 -8.23 -26.49
CA LYS A 185 33.21 -6.80 -26.67
C LYS A 185 34.49 -6.03 -26.94
N GLU A 186 35.55 -6.33 -26.20
CA GLU A 186 36.81 -5.58 -26.24
C GLU A 186 37.68 -5.97 -27.43
N TYR A 187 37.96 -7.27 -27.62
CA TYR A 187 38.92 -7.75 -28.62
C TYR A 187 38.29 -8.12 -29.97
N VAL A 188 37.06 -8.64 -29.96
CA VAL A 188 36.40 -9.07 -31.21
C VAL A 188 35.60 -7.93 -31.85
N LEU A 189 34.92 -7.11 -31.03
CA LEU A 189 34.01 -6.06 -31.50
C LEU A 189 34.58 -4.64 -31.35
N GLY A 190 35.75 -4.46 -30.72
CA GLY A 190 36.42 -3.16 -30.57
C GLY A 190 35.65 -2.13 -29.74
N VAL A 191 34.76 -2.57 -28.84
CA VAL A 191 33.88 -1.68 -28.07
C VAL A 191 34.62 -1.16 -26.84
N SER A 192 35.09 0.08 -26.92
CA SER A 192 35.78 0.77 -25.82
C SER A 192 34.80 1.30 -24.75
N ASP A 193 33.58 1.70 -25.12
CA ASP A 193 32.53 2.15 -24.20
C ASP A 193 31.33 1.19 -24.24
N TYR A 194 31.13 0.47 -23.15
CA TYR A 194 30.10 -0.57 -23.04
C TYR A 194 28.67 0.01 -23.02
N SER A 195 28.52 1.28 -22.64
CA SER A 195 27.21 1.94 -22.56
C SER A 195 26.62 2.27 -23.94
N ARG A 196 27.49 2.38 -24.97
CA ARG A 196 27.11 2.71 -26.36
C ARG A 196 27.07 1.49 -27.29
N ALA A 197 27.25 0.28 -26.76
CA ALA A 197 27.24 -0.94 -27.55
C ALA A 197 25.87 -1.16 -28.23
N THR A 198 25.88 -1.46 -29.52
CA THR A 198 24.64 -1.73 -30.27
C THR A 198 23.97 -3.03 -29.81
N TRP A 199 22.69 -3.22 -30.17
CA TRP A 199 21.98 -4.46 -29.86
C TRP A 199 22.69 -5.69 -30.45
N THR A 200 23.19 -5.62 -31.69
CA THR A 200 23.90 -6.74 -32.34
C THR A 200 25.22 -7.06 -31.63
N GLN A 201 25.98 -6.04 -31.23
CA GLN A 201 27.21 -6.23 -30.45
C GLN A 201 26.94 -6.88 -29.09
N ASN A 202 25.91 -6.41 -28.38
CA ASN A 202 25.50 -7.02 -27.11
C ASN A 202 24.98 -8.45 -27.28
N PHE A 203 24.27 -8.73 -28.37
CA PHE A 203 23.79 -10.08 -28.70
C PHE A 203 24.94 -11.06 -28.96
N ILE A 204 25.88 -10.70 -29.84
CA ILE A 204 27.06 -11.53 -30.17
C ILE A 204 27.89 -11.81 -28.91
N ALA A 205 28.16 -10.76 -28.12
CA ALA A 205 28.90 -10.91 -26.86
C ALA A 205 28.16 -11.78 -25.83
N SER A 206 26.83 -11.72 -25.79
CA SER A 206 26.02 -12.56 -24.89
C SER A 206 26.02 -14.02 -25.32
N VAL A 207 25.95 -14.30 -26.62
CA VAL A 207 26.06 -15.66 -27.17
C VAL A 207 27.45 -16.23 -26.89
N ALA A 208 28.52 -15.47 -27.16
CA ALA A 208 29.89 -15.91 -26.92
C ALA A 208 30.15 -16.21 -25.42
N GLY A 209 29.73 -15.32 -24.52
CA GLY A 209 29.80 -15.54 -23.08
C GLY A 209 29.00 -16.78 -22.63
N ALA A 210 27.77 -16.95 -23.13
CA ALA A 210 26.95 -18.10 -22.80
C ALA A 210 27.55 -19.42 -23.30
N VAL A 211 28.14 -19.44 -24.50
CA VAL A 211 28.85 -20.63 -25.03
C VAL A 211 30.08 -20.94 -24.20
N ALA A 212 30.89 -19.94 -23.85
CA ALA A 212 32.06 -20.11 -22.99
C ALA A 212 31.67 -20.70 -21.61
N SER A 213 30.63 -20.14 -20.99
CA SER A 213 30.07 -20.64 -19.73
C SER A 213 29.63 -22.10 -19.81
N ILE A 214 28.89 -22.46 -20.86
CA ILE A 214 28.39 -23.83 -21.06
C ILE A 214 29.56 -24.79 -21.29
N ALA A 215 30.57 -24.41 -22.08
CA ALA A 215 31.73 -25.24 -22.36
C ALA A 215 32.56 -25.53 -21.10
N VAL A 216 32.83 -24.50 -20.28
CA VAL A 216 33.56 -24.65 -19.01
C VAL A 216 32.77 -25.48 -18.00
N ALA A 217 31.44 -25.31 -17.96
CA ALA A 217 30.57 -26.04 -17.04
C ALA A 217 30.26 -27.48 -17.48
N ALA A 218 30.48 -27.84 -18.74
CA ALA A 218 30.03 -29.11 -19.33
C ALA A 218 30.57 -30.36 -18.62
N PRO A 219 31.88 -30.47 -18.28
CA PRO A 219 32.41 -31.64 -17.58
C PRO A 219 31.72 -31.89 -16.23
N LEU A 220 31.53 -30.81 -15.47
CA LEU A 220 30.87 -30.85 -14.16
C LEU A 220 29.38 -31.18 -14.28
N ASP A 221 28.76 -30.74 -15.37
CA ASP A 221 27.37 -31.06 -15.70
C ASP A 221 27.14 -32.54 -16.00
N VAL A 222 28.04 -33.19 -16.73
CA VAL A 222 27.95 -34.63 -17.01
C VAL A 222 28.09 -35.44 -15.72
N VAL A 223 29.07 -35.11 -14.89
CA VAL A 223 29.29 -35.78 -13.60
C VAL A 223 28.08 -35.61 -12.68
N LYS A 224 27.59 -34.37 -12.52
CA LYS A 224 26.39 -34.07 -11.73
C LYS A 224 25.17 -34.84 -12.23
N THR A 225 24.92 -34.84 -13.54
CA THR A 225 23.74 -35.50 -14.14
C THR A 225 23.76 -37.01 -13.88
N ARG A 226 24.94 -37.65 -13.90
CA ARG A 226 25.07 -39.09 -13.59
C ARG A 226 24.88 -39.41 -12.12
N ILE A 227 25.40 -38.57 -11.22
CA ILE A 227 25.19 -38.72 -9.77
C ILE A 227 23.70 -38.60 -9.44
N GLN A 228 23.00 -37.62 -10.02
CA GLN A 228 21.58 -37.39 -9.76
C GLN A 228 20.66 -38.42 -10.44
N ASN A 229 21.12 -39.06 -11.51
CA ASN A 229 20.39 -40.15 -12.17
C ASN A 229 20.51 -41.50 -11.45
N ALA A 230 21.48 -41.68 -10.55
CA ALA A 230 21.63 -42.93 -9.81
C ALA A 230 20.36 -43.27 -9.00
N ASN A 231 20.11 -44.57 -8.83
CA ASN A 231 19.00 -45.06 -8.00
C ASN A 231 19.14 -44.54 -6.56
N PHE A 232 18.02 -44.25 -5.91
CA PHE A 232 18.04 -43.64 -4.57
C PHE A 232 18.77 -44.53 -3.54
N GLU A 233 18.67 -45.84 -3.74
CA GLU A 233 19.29 -46.89 -2.93
C GLU A 233 20.81 -47.02 -3.10
N GLN A 234 21.38 -46.57 -4.22
CA GLN A 234 22.84 -46.67 -4.48
C GLN A 234 23.52 -45.30 -4.40
N LYS A 235 24.43 -45.14 -3.43
CA LYS A 235 25.28 -43.95 -3.32
C LYS A 235 26.50 -44.09 -4.25
N VAL A 236 26.51 -43.35 -5.35
CA VAL A 236 27.67 -43.30 -6.26
C VAL A 236 28.48 -42.02 -5.97
N PRO A 237 29.73 -42.13 -5.48
CA PRO A 237 30.57 -40.97 -5.25
C PRO A 237 31.04 -40.37 -6.59
N GLY A 238 31.14 -39.04 -6.67
CA GLY A 238 31.44 -38.35 -7.95
C GLY A 238 32.78 -38.72 -8.58
N TRP A 239 33.80 -39.03 -7.77
CA TRP A 239 35.10 -39.48 -8.28
C TRP A 239 35.00 -40.83 -9.01
N MET A 240 34.07 -41.70 -8.59
CA MET A 240 33.82 -42.99 -9.27
C MET A 240 33.19 -42.75 -10.64
N VAL A 241 32.27 -41.78 -10.75
CA VAL A 241 31.70 -41.36 -12.04
C VAL A 241 32.78 -40.81 -12.98
N VAL A 242 33.71 -40.00 -12.47
CA VAL A 242 34.86 -39.47 -13.24
C VAL A 242 35.75 -40.62 -13.72
N LYS A 243 36.11 -41.55 -12.84
CA LYS A 243 36.91 -42.74 -13.17
C LYS A 243 36.24 -43.60 -14.25
N ASP A 244 34.94 -43.85 -14.11
CA ASP A 244 34.16 -44.63 -15.07
C ASP A 244 34.05 -43.95 -16.44
N LEU A 245 33.86 -42.62 -16.46
CA LEU A 245 33.85 -41.83 -17.70
C LEU A 245 35.17 -41.98 -18.45
N VAL A 246 36.30 -41.76 -17.77
CA VAL A 246 37.63 -41.83 -18.39
C VAL A 246 37.95 -43.25 -18.85
N ARG A 247 37.71 -44.25 -18.00
CA ARG A 247 38.11 -45.64 -18.26
C ARG A 247 37.24 -46.34 -19.31
N ASN A 248 35.92 -46.12 -19.27
CA ASN A 248 34.97 -46.91 -20.06
C ASN A 248 34.42 -46.16 -21.29
N GLU A 249 34.40 -44.82 -21.28
CA GLU A 249 33.78 -44.01 -22.33
C GLU A 249 34.72 -43.03 -23.03
N GLY A 250 35.87 -42.75 -22.41
CA GLY A 250 36.91 -41.85 -22.91
C GLY A 250 36.71 -40.37 -22.50
N PRO A 251 37.76 -39.53 -22.61
CA PRO A 251 37.72 -38.13 -22.15
C PRO A 251 36.67 -37.25 -22.84
N MET A 252 36.30 -37.54 -24.09
CA MET A 252 35.26 -36.77 -24.80
C MET A 252 33.85 -36.99 -24.22
N ALA A 253 33.65 -37.99 -23.36
CA ALA A 253 32.37 -38.24 -22.71
C ALA A 253 31.95 -37.13 -21.74
N PHE A 254 32.90 -36.32 -21.24
CA PHE A 254 32.62 -35.13 -20.40
C PHE A 254 31.85 -34.02 -21.14
N PHE A 255 31.76 -34.08 -22.47
CA PHE A 255 31.05 -33.10 -23.29
C PHE A 255 29.79 -33.67 -23.95
N LYS A 256 29.32 -34.85 -23.52
CA LYS A 256 28.03 -35.40 -23.97
C LYS A 256 26.90 -34.42 -23.68
N GLY A 257 26.07 -34.15 -24.68
CA GLY A 257 24.96 -33.19 -24.57
C GLY A 257 25.37 -31.71 -24.68
N LEU A 258 26.64 -31.40 -25.00
CA LEU A 258 27.09 -30.02 -25.25
C LEU A 258 26.44 -29.42 -26.51
N THR A 259 26.45 -30.15 -27.63
CA THR A 259 25.91 -29.71 -28.92
C THR A 259 24.46 -29.19 -28.84
N PRO A 260 23.48 -29.94 -28.31
CA PRO A 260 22.11 -29.44 -28.19
C PRO A 260 22.00 -28.20 -27.30
N LYS A 261 22.84 -28.06 -26.26
CA LYS A 261 22.86 -26.88 -25.39
C LYS A 261 23.35 -25.63 -26.13
N ILE A 262 24.43 -25.75 -26.90
CA ILE A 262 25.01 -24.64 -27.68
C ILE A 262 24.06 -24.19 -28.78
N LEU A 263 23.47 -25.12 -29.54
CA LEU A 263 22.58 -24.82 -30.68
C LEU A 263 21.39 -23.94 -30.29
N VAL A 264 20.92 -24.04 -29.06
CA VAL A 264 19.75 -23.30 -28.57
C VAL A 264 20.10 -21.94 -27.97
N VAL A 265 21.36 -21.64 -27.66
CA VAL A 265 21.75 -20.38 -26.98
C VAL A 265 21.24 -19.15 -27.73
N GLY A 266 21.55 -19.02 -29.02
CA GLY A 266 21.12 -17.90 -29.85
C GLY A 266 19.60 -17.80 -29.95
N PRO A 267 18.90 -18.83 -30.48
CA PRO A 267 17.44 -18.83 -30.59
C PRO A 267 16.72 -18.54 -29.27
N LYS A 268 17.24 -19.06 -28.16
CA LYS A 268 16.70 -18.85 -26.83
C LYS A 268 16.84 -17.41 -26.34
N LEU A 269 18.00 -16.79 -26.58
CA LEU A 269 18.23 -15.38 -26.25
C LEU A 269 17.33 -14.47 -27.09
N VAL A 270 17.22 -14.72 -28.40
CA VAL A 270 16.31 -13.99 -29.30
C VAL A 270 14.88 -14.14 -28.83
N PHE A 271 14.41 -15.38 -28.58
CA PHE A 271 13.05 -15.64 -28.13
C PHE A 271 12.74 -14.95 -26.79
N SER A 272 13.65 -15.02 -25.82
CA SER A 272 13.44 -14.38 -24.52
C SER A 272 13.37 -12.86 -24.66
N TYR A 273 14.20 -12.27 -25.53
CA TYR A 273 14.21 -10.84 -25.80
C TYR A 273 12.96 -10.40 -26.57
N THR A 274 12.59 -11.06 -27.66
CA THR A 274 11.40 -10.73 -28.45
C THR A 274 10.15 -10.92 -27.62
N LEU A 275 10.05 -11.99 -26.84
CA LEU A 275 8.91 -12.19 -25.97
C LEU A 275 8.85 -11.13 -24.87
N ALA A 276 9.97 -10.74 -24.27
CA ALA A 276 9.99 -9.60 -23.36
C ALA A 276 9.51 -8.32 -24.07
N GLN A 277 10.05 -8.02 -25.25
CA GLN A 277 9.68 -6.84 -26.06
C GLN A 277 8.24 -6.85 -26.59
N SER A 278 7.61 -8.02 -26.79
CA SER A 278 6.21 -8.14 -27.19
C SER A 278 5.26 -8.15 -25.99
N LEU A 279 5.66 -8.78 -24.88
CA LEU A 279 4.87 -8.80 -23.65
C LEU A 279 4.88 -7.45 -22.94
N ILE A 280 5.97 -6.68 -22.99
CA ILE A 280 6.05 -5.33 -22.40
C ILE A 280 4.92 -4.41 -22.93
N PRO A 281 4.75 -4.20 -24.25
CA PRO A 281 3.68 -3.39 -24.80
C PRO A 281 2.32 -4.10 -24.76
N PHE A 282 2.24 -5.44 -24.86
CA PHE A 282 0.97 -6.17 -24.73
C PHE A 282 0.37 -6.03 -23.32
N PHE A 283 1.18 -6.18 -22.26
CA PHE A 283 0.72 -5.90 -20.89
C PHE A 283 0.54 -4.40 -20.63
N GLY A 284 1.29 -3.53 -21.31
CA GLY A 284 1.01 -2.09 -21.33
C GLY A 284 -0.36 -1.77 -21.94
N LYS A 285 -0.74 -2.47 -23.02
CA LYS A 285 -2.02 -2.33 -23.73
C LYS A 285 -3.18 -2.99 -22.97
N TYR A 286 -2.98 -4.14 -22.36
CA TYR A 286 -3.98 -4.77 -21.48
C TYR A 286 -4.17 -3.97 -20.19
N SER A 287 -3.10 -3.38 -19.65
CA SER A 287 -3.19 -2.37 -18.60
C SER A 287 -4.04 -1.18 -19.09
N ARG A 288 -3.86 -0.71 -20.33
CA ARG A 288 -4.73 0.33 -20.92
C ARG A 288 -6.18 -0.10 -21.15
N VAL A 289 -6.46 -1.31 -21.61
CA VAL A 289 -7.84 -1.79 -21.88
C VAL A 289 -8.60 -2.06 -20.58
N VAL A 290 -7.93 -2.57 -19.54
CA VAL A 290 -8.50 -2.64 -18.18
C VAL A 290 -8.65 -1.23 -17.58
N ARG A 291 -7.74 -0.28 -17.89
CA ARG A 291 -7.86 1.15 -17.54
C ARG A 291 -8.92 1.92 -18.36
N LEU A 292 -9.34 1.41 -19.52
CA LEU A 292 -10.42 2.01 -20.33
C LEU A 292 -11.81 1.53 -19.86
N LEU A 293 -11.86 0.35 -19.23
CA LEU A 293 -13.09 -0.25 -18.70
C LEU A 293 -13.39 0.14 -17.24
N ILE A 294 -12.43 0.76 -16.55
CA ILE A 294 -12.59 1.34 -15.21
C ILE A 294 -12.23 2.81 -15.36
N LEU A 295 -13.16 3.73 -15.08
CA LEU A 295 -12.99 5.20 -15.06
C LEU A 295 -11.69 5.64 -14.32
N LEU A 296 -10.51 5.60 -14.97
CA LEU A 296 -9.19 5.81 -14.35
C LEU A 296 -8.25 6.69 -15.18
N ASP A 297 -8.78 7.73 -15.84
CA ASP A 297 -7.96 8.84 -16.39
C ASP A 297 -7.82 10.00 -15.39
N MET A 298 -7.72 9.69 -14.09
CA MET A 298 -7.58 10.69 -13.02
C MET A 298 -6.29 10.46 -12.24
N ALA A 299 -5.25 11.26 -12.52
CA ALA A 299 -3.95 11.17 -11.85
C ALA A 299 -3.55 12.53 -11.25
N ILE A 300 -2.88 12.48 -10.10
CA ILE A 300 -2.30 13.64 -9.42
C ILE A 300 -0.91 13.87 -10.02
N ASP A 301 -0.62 15.05 -10.57
CA ASP A 301 0.66 15.29 -11.25
C ASP A 301 1.84 15.31 -10.28
N GLY A 302 1.60 15.75 -9.04
CA GLY A 302 2.57 15.77 -7.96
C GLY A 302 2.06 16.45 -6.70
N LEU A 303 2.83 16.32 -5.61
CA LEU A 303 2.56 16.84 -4.29
C LEU A 303 3.66 17.83 -3.86
N ILE A 304 3.26 18.95 -3.27
CA ILE A 304 4.15 19.93 -2.63
C ILE A 304 3.65 20.17 -1.21
N ILE A 305 4.57 20.28 -0.26
CA ILE A 305 4.27 20.69 1.12
C ILE A 305 4.97 22.02 1.37
N LEU A 306 4.20 23.06 1.68
CA LEU A 306 4.70 24.38 2.04
C LEU A 306 4.75 24.58 3.55
N ASP A 307 5.69 25.40 4.00
CA ASP A 307 5.70 25.96 5.36
C ASP A 307 4.75 27.16 5.50
N ALA A 308 4.63 27.68 6.73
CA ALA A 308 3.81 28.85 7.05
C ALA A 308 4.21 30.13 6.28
N SER A 309 5.41 30.19 5.70
CA SER A 309 5.89 31.30 4.89
C SER A 309 5.64 31.11 3.39
N GLY A 310 4.99 30.01 2.99
CA GLY A 310 4.69 29.68 1.60
C GLY A 310 5.89 29.10 0.83
N ARG A 311 6.92 28.60 1.54
CA ARG A 311 8.12 28.01 0.93
C ARG A 311 8.04 26.48 0.88
N PRO A 312 8.50 25.83 -0.21
CA PRO A 312 8.45 24.38 -0.32
C PRO A 312 9.43 23.71 0.65
N VAL A 313 8.90 22.78 1.44
CA VAL A 313 9.64 21.91 2.37
C VAL A 313 9.86 20.54 1.72
N ILE A 314 8.82 19.99 1.10
CA ILE A 314 8.84 18.71 0.39
C ILE A 314 8.20 18.91 -0.98
N GLN A 315 8.77 18.29 -2.00
CA GLN A 315 8.27 18.33 -3.37
C GLN A 315 8.47 16.97 -4.04
N SER A 316 7.42 16.43 -4.65
CA SER A 316 7.49 15.22 -5.46
C SER A 316 7.95 15.51 -6.90
N GLY A 317 8.35 14.46 -7.61
CA GLY A 317 8.75 14.58 -9.01
C GLY A 317 7.54 14.79 -9.94
N TYR A 318 7.61 15.82 -10.78
CA TYR A 318 6.65 16.08 -11.86
C TYR A 318 7.27 15.65 -13.19
N THR A 319 7.52 14.35 -13.38
CA THR A 319 8.35 13.86 -14.50
C THR A 319 7.76 14.13 -15.88
N SER A 320 6.46 14.37 -15.95
CA SER A 320 5.72 14.72 -17.18
C SER A 320 5.71 16.23 -17.47
N PHE A 321 6.21 17.06 -16.55
CA PHE A 321 6.17 18.52 -16.64
C PHE A 321 7.58 19.14 -16.42
N PRO A 322 7.81 20.38 -16.86
CA PRO A 322 9.08 21.05 -16.68
C PRO A 322 9.37 21.31 -15.19
N PRO A 323 10.66 21.47 -14.83
CA PRO A 323 11.05 21.87 -13.48
C PRO A 323 10.42 23.17 -12.98
N ALA A 324 9.94 24.04 -13.87
CA ALA A 324 9.28 25.30 -13.53
C ALA A 324 7.79 25.16 -13.16
N TYR A 325 7.15 24.04 -13.51
CA TYR A 325 5.71 23.83 -13.27
C TYR A 325 5.33 23.87 -11.77
N PRO A 326 6.09 23.25 -10.86
CA PRO A 326 5.79 23.33 -9.42
C PRO A 326 5.92 24.74 -8.86
N LEU A 327 6.86 25.53 -9.36
CA LEU A 327 7.04 26.93 -8.95
C LEU A 327 5.83 27.78 -9.34
N LEU A 328 5.27 27.56 -10.53
CA LEU A 328 4.07 28.24 -10.99
C LEU A 328 2.86 27.98 -10.07
N LEU A 329 2.69 26.74 -9.61
CA LEU A 329 1.63 26.36 -8.66
C LEU A 329 1.80 27.12 -7.33
N ILE A 330 3.03 27.16 -6.81
CA ILE A 330 3.39 27.83 -5.55
C ILE A 330 3.15 29.34 -5.65
N ASP A 331 3.64 29.97 -6.71
CA ASP A 331 3.50 31.42 -6.92
C ASP A 331 2.04 31.83 -7.08
N THR A 332 1.24 31.03 -7.80
CA THR A 332 -0.19 31.30 -8.00
C THR A 332 -0.94 31.24 -6.67
N LEU A 333 -0.71 30.18 -5.87
CA LEU A 333 -1.34 30.04 -4.56
C LEU A 333 -0.90 31.15 -3.59
N ASN A 334 0.39 31.45 -3.51
CA ASN A 334 0.90 32.49 -2.63
C ASN A 334 0.36 33.88 -3.02
N ASN A 335 0.18 34.15 -4.31
CA ASN A 335 -0.42 35.39 -4.78
C ASN A 335 -1.90 35.51 -4.35
N GLU A 336 -2.70 34.45 -4.53
CA GLU A 336 -4.10 34.45 -4.08
C GLU A 336 -4.22 34.57 -2.55
N LEU A 337 -3.33 33.91 -1.79
CA LEU A 337 -3.27 34.07 -0.34
C LEU A 337 -2.90 35.49 0.09
N SER A 338 -2.01 36.17 -0.65
CA SER A 338 -1.61 37.54 -0.34
C SER A 338 -2.72 38.58 -0.56
N LYS A 339 -3.67 38.28 -1.46
CA LYS A 339 -4.82 39.15 -1.76
C LYS A 339 -5.98 38.97 -0.77
N ALA A 340 -6.05 37.81 -0.12
CA ALA A 340 -7.14 37.46 0.77
C ALA A 340 -6.98 38.11 2.15
N SER A 341 -8.07 38.66 2.70
CA SER A 341 -8.10 39.20 4.07
C SER A 341 -8.10 38.09 5.14
N ARG A 342 -8.53 36.88 4.77
CA ARG A 342 -8.54 35.67 5.60
C ARG A 342 -8.06 34.47 4.78
N THR A 343 -7.34 33.55 5.40
CA THR A 343 -6.90 32.30 4.76
C THR A 343 -8.07 31.43 4.29
N ASP A 344 -9.19 31.44 5.03
CA ASP A 344 -10.40 30.67 4.73
C ASP A 344 -11.19 31.20 3.51
N SER A 345 -10.88 32.40 3.00
CA SER A 345 -11.59 32.99 1.87
C SER A 345 -10.97 32.66 0.51
N VAL A 346 -9.87 31.91 0.49
CA VAL A 346 -9.24 31.44 -0.75
C VAL A 346 -9.88 30.11 -1.15
N ASP A 347 -10.29 30.01 -2.41
CA ASP A 347 -10.88 28.78 -2.94
C ASP A 347 -9.91 27.59 -2.82
N PRO A 348 -10.38 26.40 -2.40
CA PRO A 348 -9.54 25.22 -2.22
C PRO A 348 -8.99 24.67 -3.53
N VAL A 349 -9.60 25.04 -4.66
CA VAL A 349 -9.16 24.72 -6.02
C VAL A 349 -8.86 26.01 -6.76
N ILE A 350 -7.60 26.21 -7.13
CA ILE A 350 -7.15 27.39 -7.88
C ILE A 350 -6.83 26.96 -9.30
N TYR A 351 -7.43 27.64 -10.28
CA TYR A 351 -7.08 27.42 -11.68
C TYR A 351 -5.72 28.04 -11.99
N VAL A 352 -4.81 27.22 -12.51
CA VAL A 352 -3.49 27.63 -12.95
C VAL A 352 -3.49 27.61 -14.49
N PRO A 353 -3.38 28.79 -15.13
CA PRO A 353 -3.41 28.87 -16.58
C PRO A 353 -2.17 28.18 -17.19
N PRO A 354 -2.28 27.68 -18.43
CA PRO A 354 -1.16 27.06 -19.11
C PRO A 354 -0.01 28.07 -19.25
N GLY A 355 1.20 27.66 -18.81
CA GLY A 355 2.40 28.46 -18.94
C GLY A 355 2.86 28.62 -20.40
N ILE A 356 3.78 29.55 -20.66
CA ILE A 356 4.37 29.77 -21.98
C ILE A 356 5.25 28.55 -22.35
N GLY A 357 4.79 27.71 -23.28
CA GLY A 357 5.41 26.44 -23.71
C GLY A 357 4.34 25.40 -24.08
N ASP A 358 4.72 24.23 -24.61
CA ASP A 358 3.85 23.14 -25.14
C ASP A 358 2.78 22.53 -24.17
N PHE A 359 2.30 23.25 -23.15
CA PHE A 359 1.24 22.85 -22.22
C PHE A 359 -0.13 23.11 -22.82
N SER A 360 -0.71 22.11 -23.49
CA SER A 360 -2.04 22.23 -24.12
C SER A 360 -3.23 22.09 -23.17
N GLY A 361 -3.08 22.36 -21.86
CA GLY A 361 -4.18 22.35 -20.90
C GLY A 361 -3.84 23.11 -19.61
N GLY A 362 -4.81 23.85 -19.05
CA GLY A 362 -4.70 24.43 -17.70
C GLY A 362 -4.74 23.35 -16.63
N SER A 363 -4.27 23.68 -15.42
CA SER A 363 -4.23 22.76 -14.28
C SER A 363 -5.07 23.29 -13.11
N ALA A 364 -5.62 22.37 -12.32
CA ALA A 364 -6.24 22.67 -11.04
C ALA A 364 -5.22 22.45 -9.91
N CYS A 365 -4.89 23.51 -9.18
CA CYS A 365 -4.09 23.47 -7.97
C CYS A 365 -5.01 23.27 -6.75
N CYS A 366 -5.04 22.07 -6.18
CA CYS A 366 -5.84 21.74 -5.01
C CYS A 366 -4.97 21.91 -3.76
N HIS A 367 -5.44 22.63 -2.74
CA HIS A 367 -4.69 22.84 -1.50
C HIS A 367 -5.51 22.58 -0.23
N VAL A 368 -4.84 22.09 0.81
CA VAL A 368 -5.41 21.82 2.13
C VAL A 368 -4.45 22.32 3.21
N GLU A 369 -5.00 22.91 4.27
CA GLU A 369 -4.24 23.36 5.44
C GLU A 369 -4.11 22.23 6.48
N MET A 370 -2.89 22.03 6.99
CA MET A 370 -2.55 21.02 7.99
C MET A 370 -1.69 21.68 9.08
N GLY A 371 -2.34 22.32 10.05
CA GLY A 371 -1.65 23.11 11.07
C GLY A 371 -0.94 24.31 10.47
N GLU A 372 0.37 24.42 10.69
CA GLU A 372 1.21 25.48 10.09
C GLU A 372 1.69 25.15 8.65
N LEU A 373 1.35 23.97 8.15
CA LEU A 373 1.76 23.49 6.83
C LEU A 373 0.60 23.56 5.84
N ARG A 374 0.94 23.67 4.55
CA ARG A 374 -0.05 23.62 3.47
C ARG A 374 0.34 22.58 2.44
N LEU A 375 -0.54 21.61 2.21
CA LEU A 375 -0.32 20.58 1.20
C LEU A 375 -0.98 21.00 -0.10
N ILE A 376 -0.30 20.76 -1.21
CA ILE A 376 -0.73 21.10 -2.56
C ILE A 376 -0.64 19.85 -3.42
N ALA A 377 -1.71 19.52 -4.12
CA ALA A 377 -1.74 18.51 -5.16
C ALA A 377 -2.29 19.14 -6.45
N SER A 378 -1.58 18.98 -7.56
CA SER A 378 -2.09 19.46 -8.86
C SER A 378 -2.72 18.33 -9.67
N VAL A 379 -3.75 18.70 -10.41
CA VAL A 379 -4.46 17.82 -11.32
C VAL A 379 -4.51 18.48 -12.69
N SER A 380 -4.15 17.75 -13.74
CA SER A 380 -4.16 18.24 -15.12
C SER A 380 -5.17 17.45 -15.97
N GLY A 381 -5.73 18.09 -17.00
CA GLY A 381 -6.73 17.47 -17.88
C GLY A 381 -8.15 17.40 -17.28
N ASP A 382 -8.93 16.39 -17.68
CA ASP A 382 -10.35 16.16 -17.27
C ASP A 382 -10.48 15.41 -15.94
N ALA A 383 -9.43 15.40 -15.11
CA ALA A 383 -9.43 14.64 -13.88
C ALA A 383 -10.17 15.36 -12.74
N ASP A 384 -11.05 14.65 -12.02
CA ASP A 384 -11.86 15.24 -10.93
C ASP A 384 -10.96 15.66 -9.75
N PRO A 385 -10.96 16.96 -9.36
CA PRO A 385 -10.21 17.47 -8.22
C PRO A 385 -10.46 16.72 -6.90
N LEU A 386 -11.61 16.05 -6.74
CA LEU A 386 -11.91 15.27 -5.54
C LEU A 386 -10.88 14.17 -5.26
N ILE A 387 -10.23 13.61 -6.28
CA ILE A 387 -9.17 12.61 -6.07
C ILE A 387 -7.96 13.21 -5.33
N ALA A 388 -7.62 14.47 -5.65
CA ALA A 388 -6.54 15.17 -4.99
C ALA A 388 -6.89 15.42 -3.53
N PHE A 389 -8.11 15.89 -3.22
CA PHE A 389 -8.53 16.10 -1.84
C PHE A 389 -8.57 14.82 -1.02
N ALA A 390 -9.12 13.73 -1.58
CA ALA A 390 -9.15 12.43 -0.91
C ALA A 390 -7.73 11.92 -0.60
N PHE A 391 -6.80 12.10 -1.54
CA PHE A 391 -5.40 11.74 -1.35
C PHE A 391 -4.70 12.64 -0.31
N LEU A 392 -4.87 13.96 -0.41
CA LEU A 392 -4.28 14.94 0.52
C LEU A 392 -4.70 14.66 1.97
N GLN A 393 -5.97 14.35 2.17
CA GLN A 393 -6.50 14.01 3.49
C GLN A 393 -5.91 12.68 3.99
N ALA A 394 -5.92 11.63 3.17
CA ALA A 394 -5.32 10.35 3.54
C ALA A 394 -3.82 10.46 3.83
N PHE A 395 -3.09 11.25 3.05
CA PHE A 395 -1.66 11.48 3.25
C PHE A 395 -1.39 12.27 4.53
N SER A 396 -2.22 13.27 4.85
CA SER A 396 -2.15 14.02 6.11
C SER A 396 -2.35 13.10 7.32
N GLU A 397 -3.33 12.19 7.25
CA GLU A 397 -3.56 11.18 8.29
C GLU A 397 -2.34 10.26 8.45
N ILE A 398 -1.75 9.78 7.34
CA ILE A 398 -0.53 8.96 7.37
C ILE A 398 0.63 9.69 8.05
N LEU A 399 0.86 10.97 7.75
CA LEU A 399 1.91 11.78 8.37
C LEU A 399 1.70 11.89 9.89
N HIS A 400 0.47 12.18 10.33
CA HIS A 400 0.13 12.19 11.74
C HIS A 400 0.31 10.82 12.39
N ASP A 401 0.00 9.73 11.70
CA ASP A 401 0.15 8.36 12.21
C ASP A 401 1.61 7.92 12.36
N TYR A 402 2.53 8.49 11.59
CA TYR A 402 3.97 8.18 11.63
C TYR A 402 4.73 9.08 12.60
N PHE A 403 4.41 10.37 12.61
CA PHE A 403 5.19 11.39 13.32
C PHE A 403 4.46 11.97 14.54
N GLY A 404 3.16 11.72 14.70
CA GLY A 404 2.33 12.33 15.73
C GLY A 404 2.05 13.79 15.41
N THR A 405 2.85 14.70 15.99
CA THR A 405 2.78 16.14 15.72
C THR A 405 3.61 16.49 14.48
N VAL A 406 2.93 16.87 13.40
CA VAL A 406 3.59 17.22 12.14
C VAL A 406 3.90 18.72 12.12
N SER A 407 5.17 19.08 11.97
CA SER A 407 5.67 20.44 11.85
C SER A 407 6.77 20.52 10.78
N THR A 408 7.15 21.73 10.35
CA THR A 408 8.26 21.93 9.40
C THR A 408 9.57 21.28 9.89
N ALA A 409 9.86 21.36 11.19
CA ALA A 409 11.03 20.72 11.78
C ALA A 409 10.92 19.19 11.70
N THR A 410 9.77 18.64 12.10
CA THR A 410 9.51 17.19 12.06
C THR A 410 9.69 16.60 10.66
N LEU A 411 9.21 17.30 9.62
CA LEU A 411 9.37 16.85 8.23
C LEU A 411 10.82 16.92 7.74
N LYS A 412 11.57 17.96 8.12
CA LYS A 412 12.99 18.11 7.76
C LYS A 412 13.87 17.05 8.43
N ASP A 413 13.59 16.74 9.69
CA ASP A 413 14.35 15.74 10.47
C ASP A 413 14.12 14.31 9.97
N ASN A 414 13.02 14.05 9.26
CA ASN A 414 12.63 12.73 8.76
C ASN A 414 12.38 12.73 7.24
N PHE A 415 13.12 13.55 6.47
CA PHE A 415 12.87 13.75 5.04
C PHE A 415 12.89 12.43 4.26
N ASP A 416 13.79 11.52 4.62
CA ASP A 416 13.97 10.20 4.02
C ASP A 416 12.71 9.33 4.16
N VAL A 417 12.11 9.30 5.35
CA VAL A 417 10.86 8.56 5.60
C VAL A 417 9.69 9.21 4.86
N VAL A 418 9.63 10.55 4.82
CA VAL A 418 8.56 11.27 4.10
C VAL A 418 8.61 10.98 2.59
N TYR A 419 9.80 10.97 1.98
CA TYR A 419 9.95 10.62 0.56
C TYR A 419 9.63 9.14 0.28
N GLN A 420 10.01 8.22 1.18
CA GLN A 420 9.61 6.81 1.06
C GLN A 420 8.08 6.64 1.16
N LEU A 421 7.42 7.37 2.08
CA LEU A 421 5.97 7.38 2.15
C LEU A 421 5.34 7.92 0.88
N LEU A 422 5.91 8.97 0.27
CA LEU A 422 5.43 9.50 -1.01
C LEU A 422 5.52 8.47 -2.14
N GLU A 423 6.67 7.79 -2.28
CA GLU A 423 6.87 6.79 -3.34
C GLU A 423 5.98 5.55 -3.20
N GLU A 424 5.60 5.18 -1.96
CA GLU A 424 4.74 4.01 -1.70
C GLU A 424 3.25 4.36 -1.68
N THR A 425 2.90 5.63 -1.43
CA THR A 425 1.51 6.12 -1.46
C THR A 425 1.08 6.61 -2.84
N LEU A 426 2.01 7.06 -3.69
CA LEU A 426 1.77 7.55 -5.04
C LEU A 426 2.73 6.89 -6.05
N ASP A 427 2.21 6.27 -7.11
CA ASP A 427 3.08 5.75 -8.18
C ASP A 427 3.70 6.91 -8.98
N SER A 428 4.80 6.61 -9.67
CA SER A 428 5.48 7.42 -10.69
C SER A 428 4.58 8.02 -11.78
N SER A 429 3.33 7.57 -11.88
CA SER A 429 2.33 8.07 -12.83
C SER A 429 1.21 8.88 -12.17
N GLY A 430 1.31 9.21 -10.88
CA GLY A 430 0.37 10.10 -10.19
C GLY A 430 -0.85 9.40 -9.57
N TYR A 431 -0.88 8.07 -9.55
CA TYR A 431 -2.00 7.31 -9.00
C TYR A 431 -1.76 6.92 -7.54
N PRO A 432 -2.73 7.15 -6.64
CA PRO A 432 -2.67 6.63 -5.28
C PRO A 432 -2.55 5.09 -5.27
N LEU A 433 -1.55 4.56 -4.55
CA LEU A 433 -1.30 3.13 -4.36
C LEU A 433 -1.82 2.67 -2.99
N THR A 434 -0.93 2.45 -2.04
CA THR A 434 -1.27 1.94 -0.70
C THR A 434 -1.36 3.11 0.26
N THR A 435 -2.57 3.54 0.60
CA THR A 435 -2.79 4.61 1.60
C THR A 435 -3.11 4.05 3.00
N SER A 436 -3.07 2.72 3.19
CA SER A 436 -3.34 2.12 4.49
C SER A 436 -2.10 2.18 5.39
N PRO A 437 -2.15 2.83 6.57
CA PRO A 437 -0.99 3.00 7.44
C PRO A 437 -0.33 1.69 7.88
N ASN A 438 -1.09 0.63 8.09
CA ASN A 438 -0.53 -0.66 8.53
C ASN A 438 0.25 -1.37 7.43
N ALA A 439 -0.25 -1.42 6.20
CA ALA A 439 0.51 -1.98 5.08
C ALA A 439 1.72 -1.11 4.74
N LEU A 440 1.61 0.21 4.90
CA LEU A 440 2.75 1.11 4.76
C LEU A 440 3.82 0.83 5.82
N ARG A 441 3.45 0.58 7.08
CA ARG A 441 4.43 0.30 8.16
C ARG A 441 5.24 -0.98 7.93
N ASP A 442 4.73 -1.89 7.12
CA ASP A 442 5.42 -3.12 6.72
C ASP A 442 6.47 -2.86 5.61
N ILE A 443 6.32 -1.77 4.86
CA ILE A 443 7.18 -1.39 3.74
C ILE A 443 8.15 -0.27 4.14
N VAL A 444 7.64 0.77 4.81
CA VAL A 444 8.32 1.96 5.30
C VAL A 444 8.28 1.96 6.83
N LEU A 445 9.42 1.72 7.48
CA LEU A 445 9.50 1.61 8.93
C LEU A 445 9.41 2.99 9.60
N PRO A 446 8.51 3.21 10.57
CA PRO A 446 8.49 4.44 11.35
C PRO A 446 9.78 4.65 12.16
N PRO A 447 10.22 5.91 12.38
CA PRO A 447 11.41 6.23 13.18
C PRO A 447 11.34 5.66 14.62
N SER A 448 10.14 5.62 15.19
CA SER A 448 9.86 5.07 16.52
C SER A 448 10.02 3.54 16.61
N LEU A 449 9.92 2.82 15.49
CA LEU A 449 10.17 1.38 15.42
C LEU A 449 11.64 1.10 15.13
N LEU A 450 12.28 1.89 14.28
CA LEU A 450 13.71 1.77 13.97
C LEU A 450 14.57 1.96 15.23
N SER A 451 14.24 2.93 16.08
CA SER A 451 14.89 3.14 17.39
C SER A 451 14.72 1.96 18.34
N LYS A 452 13.54 1.33 18.41
CA LYS A 452 13.32 0.10 19.21
C LYS A 452 14.03 -1.12 18.64
N LEU A 453 14.15 -1.20 17.32
CA LEU A 453 14.84 -2.30 16.65
C LEU A 453 16.37 -2.14 16.82
N LEU A 454 16.90 -0.94 16.69
CA LEU A 454 18.30 -0.63 17.01
C LEU A 454 18.61 -0.83 18.49
N ALA A 455 17.70 -0.48 19.40
CA ALA A 455 17.85 -0.72 20.83
C ALA A 455 17.75 -2.21 21.21
N SER A 456 17.18 -3.07 20.35
CA SER A 456 17.10 -4.52 20.56
C SER A 456 18.23 -5.30 19.85
N LEU A 457 19.12 -4.63 19.13
CA LEU A 457 20.37 -5.21 18.64
C LEU A 457 21.41 -5.23 19.79
N PRO A 458 22.14 -6.33 20.01
CA PRO A 458 23.21 -6.35 21.00
C PRO A 458 24.30 -5.35 20.57
N ALA A 459 24.68 -4.44 21.47
CA ALA A 459 25.83 -3.56 21.27
C ALA A 459 27.09 -4.40 20.96
N PRO A 460 28.04 -3.87 20.15
CA PRO A 460 29.29 -4.57 19.88
C PRO A 460 30.01 -4.84 21.20
N ALA A 461 30.32 -6.11 21.44
CA ALA A 461 30.97 -6.60 22.64
C ALA A 461 32.32 -5.88 22.84
N SER A 462 32.36 -4.95 23.79
CA SER A 462 33.61 -4.62 24.47
C SER A 462 33.87 -5.73 25.50
N SER A 463 35.04 -6.32 25.39
CA SER A 463 35.54 -7.44 26.16
C SER A 463 35.54 -7.18 27.67
N GLY A 464 34.82 -8.01 28.43
CA GLY A 464 34.95 -8.11 29.89
C GLY A 464 34.49 -9.49 30.37
N PRO A 465 35.34 -10.27 31.07
CA PRO A 465 34.97 -11.62 31.48
C PRO A 465 34.30 -11.60 32.85
N ASN A 466 32.96 -11.62 32.89
CA ASN A 466 32.14 -12.31 33.90
C ASN A 466 30.70 -11.77 33.90
N ARG A 467 29.75 -12.59 33.43
CA ARG A 467 28.38 -12.62 33.98
C ARG A 467 27.69 -13.94 33.58
N PRO A 468 27.21 -14.75 34.54
CA PRO A 468 26.41 -15.92 34.23
C PRO A 468 24.92 -15.56 34.14
N GLY A 469 24.21 -16.13 33.16
CA GLY A 469 22.75 -16.18 33.09
C GLY A 469 22.09 -15.20 32.12
N ALA A 470 22.02 -15.58 30.84
CA ALA A 470 21.00 -15.04 29.92
C ALA A 470 20.40 -16.22 29.13
N SER A 471 19.22 -16.62 29.58
CA SER A 471 18.37 -17.62 28.94
C SER A 471 17.99 -17.22 27.51
N SER A 472 18.05 -18.22 26.63
CA SER A 472 17.64 -18.24 25.23
C SER A 472 16.39 -17.40 24.92
N ALA A 473 16.56 -16.29 24.22
CA ALA A 473 15.49 -15.58 23.53
C ALA A 473 15.50 -15.98 22.05
N SER A 474 14.93 -17.15 21.74
CA SER A 474 14.73 -17.65 20.38
C SER A 474 13.46 -17.07 19.74
N ASN A 475 13.33 -15.75 19.67
CA ASN A 475 12.24 -15.09 18.95
C ASN A 475 12.80 -14.05 17.97
N ALA A 476 13.48 -14.52 16.92
CA ALA A 476 13.53 -13.77 15.69
C ALA A 476 12.14 -13.86 15.02
N PRO A 477 11.48 -12.74 14.66
CA PRO A 477 10.16 -12.78 14.03
C PRO A 477 10.30 -13.17 12.56
N SER A 478 10.51 -14.46 12.29
CA SER A 478 10.26 -15.04 10.98
C SER A 478 8.75 -15.07 10.73
N GLY A 479 8.24 -14.09 9.97
CA GLY A 479 6.88 -14.08 9.40
C GLY A 479 5.89 -13.03 9.92
N ALA A 480 6.32 -12.01 10.68
CA ALA A 480 5.39 -11.15 11.44
C ALA A 480 4.65 -10.03 10.68
N PHE A 481 4.84 -9.86 9.37
CA PHE A 481 4.39 -8.62 8.67
C PHE A 481 3.53 -8.85 7.41
N THR A 482 2.92 -10.01 7.21
CA THR A 482 1.98 -10.18 6.09
C THR A 482 0.57 -10.44 6.61
N SER A 483 -0.09 -9.40 7.12
CA SER A 483 -1.51 -9.50 7.40
C SER A 483 -2.29 -9.73 6.09
N PRO A 484 -3.25 -10.66 6.06
CA PRO A 484 -4.10 -10.87 4.89
C PRO A 484 -5.04 -9.68 4.60
N ILE A 485 -5.17 -8.73 5.54
CA ILE A 485 -6.01 -7.53 5.39
C ILE A 485 -5.25 -6.24 5.76
N PRO A 486 -5.35 -5.17 4.94
CA PRO A 486 -4.51 -3.97 5.09
C PRO A 486 -4.74 -3.15 6.37
N TRP A 487 -5.90 -3.28 7.02
CA TRP A 487 -6.31 -2.40 8.14
C TRP A 487 -6.16 -3.05 9.53
N ARG A 488 -5.69 -4.29 9.64
CA ARG A 488 -5.54 -4.99 10.93
C ARG A 488 -4.28 -5.86 10.96
N LYS A 489 -3.49 -5.79 12.02
CA LYS A 489 -2.23 -6.56 12.18
C LYS A 489 -2.48 -7.99 12.66
N LEU A 490 -1.58 -8.91 12.31
CA LEU A 490 -1.59 -10.28 12.86
C LEU A 490 -1.08 -10.29 14.31
N GLY A 491 -1.69 -11.14 15.14
CA GLY A 491 -1.21 -11.38 16.51
C GLY A 491 -1.57 -10.32 17.55
N VAL A 492 -2.49 -9.39 17.24
CA VAL A 492 -3.03 -8.43 18.22
C VAL A 492 -3.61 -9.18 19.43
N ARG A 493 -3.25 -8.78 20.65
CA ARG A 493 -3.74 -9.38 21.90
C ARG A 493 -4.18 -8.28 22.87
N HIS A 494 -5.35 -8.48 23.48
CA HIS A 494 -5.89 -7.62 24.53
C HIS A 494 -6.23 -8.46 25.76
N ASN A 495 -6.04 -7.88 26.95
CA ASN A 495 -6.41 -8.54 28.22
C ASN A 495 -7.93 -8.72 28.34
N HIS A 496 -8.68 -7.74 27.84
CA HIS A 496 -10.14 -7.75 27.79
C HIS A 496 -10.58 -7.49 26.34
N ASN A 497 -11.47 -8.36 25.84
CA ASN A 497 -11.98 -8.25 24.48
C ASN A 497 -13.30 -7.48 24.50
N GLU A 498 -13.29 -6.27 23.96
CA GLU A 498 -14.46 -5.38 23.93
C GLU A 498 -14.61 -4.69 22.58
N ILE A 499 -15.85 -4.40 22.22
CA ILE A 499 -16.18 -3.50 21.12
C ILE A 499 -17.29 -2.54 21.56
N LEU A 500 -17.02 -1.25 21.42
CA LEU A 500 -17.94 -0.17 21.77
C LEU A 500 -18.35 0.57 20.51
N PHE A 501 -19.64 0.88 20.38
CA PHE A 501 -20.19 1.66 19.27
C PHE A 501 -20.79 2.96 19.79
N ASP A 502 -20.32 4.08 19.24
CA ASP A 502 -20.85 5.40 19.49
C ASP A 502 -21.65 5.82 18.24
N VAL A 503 -22.98 5.87 18.37
CA VAL A 503 -23.89 6.37 17.34
C VAL A 503 -23.96 7.89 17.49
N ALA A 504 -23.14 8.59 16.71
CA ALA A 504 -23.04 10.03 16.70
C ALA A 504 -23.95 10.61 15.61
N GLU A 505 -24.95 11.40 15.98
CA GLU A 505 -25.88 12.02 15.03
C GLU A 505 -25.80 13.55 15.10
N GLN A 506 -25.84 14.20 13.94
CA GLN A 506 -25.85 15.64 13.81
C GLN A 506 -27.09 16.09 13.05
N LEU A 507 -27.98 16.81 13.72
CA LEU A 507 -29.11 17.50 13.11
C LEU A 507 -28.62 18.81 12.49
N ARG A 508 -28.77 18.97 11.17
CA ARG A 508 -28.55 20.22 10.46
C ARG A 508 -29.89 20.75 9.96
N ALA A 509 -30.26 21.95 10.39
CA ALA A 509 -31.53 22.54 9.99
C ALA A 509 -31.42 24.03 9.70
N ILE A 510 -32.22 24.49 8.74
CA ILE A 510 -32.43 25.91 8.46
C ILE A 510 -33.89 26.22 8.77
N VAL A 511 -34.09 27.17 9.67
CA VAL A 511 -35.42 27.64 10.09
C VAL A 511 -35.64 29.06 9.58
N GLY A 512 -36.76 29.28 8.89
CA GLY A 512 -37.14 30.59 8.38
C GLY A 512 -37.62 31.53 9.48
N ARG A 513 -37.77 32.81 9.14
CA ARG A 513 -38.21 33.89 10.03
C ARG A 513 -39.49 33.61 10.81
N ASN A 514 -40.40 32.85 10.21
CA ASN A 514 -41.70 32.51 10.80
C ASN A 514 -41.64 31.31 11.75
N GLY A 515 -40.45 30.73 11.99
CA GLY A 515 -40.27 29.51 12.76
C GLY A 515 -40.58 28.22 11.99
N THR A 516 -40.81 28.32 10.68
CA THR A 516 -41.03 27.19 9.77
C THR A 516 -39.69 26.58 9.35
N THR A 517 -39.52 25.28 9.55
CA THR A 517 -38.33 24.55 9.10
C THR A 517 -38.29 24.49 7.57
N LEU A 518 -37.26 25.10 6.96
CA LEU A 518 -37.05 25.09 5.51
C LEU A 518 -36.37 23.78 5.08
N THR A 519 -35.27 23.43 5.75
CA THR A 519 -34.54 22.18 5.54
C THR A 519 -34.15 21.58 6.89
N SER A 520 -34.18 20.26 7.02
CA SER A 520 -33.76 19.56 8.24
C SER A 520 -33.36 18.14 7.94
N ASN A 521 -32.07 17.86 8.09
CA ASN A 521 -31.43 16.60 7.76
C ASN A 521 -30.62 16.12 8.96
N VAL A 522 -30.64 14.82 9.21
CA VAL A 522 -29.78 14.21 10.23
C VAL A 522 -28.72 13.38 9.52
N TYR A 523 -27.47 13.69 9.84
CA TYR A 523 -26.30 12.94 9.40
C TYR A 523 -25.79 12.12 10.58
N GLY A 524 -25.68 10.82 10.40
CA GLY A 524 -25.25 9.89 11.42
C GLY A 524 -23.93 9.24 11.08
N LYS A 525 -23.17 8.93 12.12
CA LYS A 525 -21.87 8.28 12.07
C LYS A 525 -21.81 7.22 13.15
N ILE A 526 -21.38 6.01 12.79
CA ILE A 526 -21.15 4.93 13.74
C ILE A 526 -19.66 4.82 13.96
N GLU A 527 -19.20 5.36 15.08
CA GLU A 527 -17.82 5.25 15.52
C GLU A 527 -17.67 3.97 16.34
N ALA A 528 -16.64 3.18 16.05
CA ALA A 528 -16.37 1.93 16.73
C ALA A 528 -15.02 2.03 17.45
N ASN A 529 -14.94 1.49 18.65
CA ASN A 529 -13.70 1.27 19.37
C ASN A 529 -13.54 -0.22 19.65
N ALA A 530 -12.69 -0.88 18.86
CA ALA A 530 -12.50 -2.32 18.93
C ALA A 530 -11.17 -2.66 19.60
N LYS A 531 -11.24 -3.33 20.76
CA LYS A 531 -10.10 -3.95 21.44
C LYS A 531 -10.30 -5.44 21.45
N LEU A 532 -9.94 -6.09 20.35
CA LEU A 532 -10.24 -7.50 20.11
C LEU A 532 -8.96 -8.27 19.79
N THR A 533 -8.82 -9.49 20.32
CA THR A 533 -7.65 -10.34 20.09
C THR A 533 -7.77 -11.09 18.75
N GLY A 534 -6.65 -11.27 18.06
CA GLY A 534 -6.59 -12.06 16.83
C GLY A 534 -7.24 -11.36 15.63
N MET A 535 -7.94 -12.14 14.79
CA MET A 535 -8.57 -11.69 13.54
C MET A 535 -10.09 -11.91 13.58
N PRO A 536 -10.83 -11.16 14.42
CA PRO A 536 -12.26 -11.34 14.63
C PRO A 536 -13.05 -10.97 13.39
N ASP A 537 -13.96 -11.84 12.96
CA ASP A 537 -14.96 -11.52 11.93
C ASP A 537 -16.27 -11.18 12.64
N LEU A 538 -16.72 -9.93 12.49
CA LEU A 538 -17.91 -9.42 13.15
C LEU A 538 -19.07 -9.30 12.19
N LEU A 539 -20.25 -9.65 12.69
CA LEU A 539 -21.53 -9.45 12.02
C LEU A 539 -22.41 -8.55 12.88
N LEU A 540 -22.74 -7.37 12.37
CA LEU A 540 -23.52 -6.32 13.02
C LEU A 540 -24.88 -6.14 12.32
N SER A 541 -25.97 -6.26 13.07
CA SER A 541 -27.34 -5.97 12.62
C SER A 541 -27.94 -4.77 13.37
N PHE A 542 -28.87 -4.08 12.73
CA PHE A 542 -29.63 -2.97 13.31
C PHE A 542 -31.12 -3.35 13.42
N SER A 543 -31.82 -2.83 14.43
CA SER A 543 -33.25 -3.11 14.61
C SER A 543 -34.13 -2.46 13.54
N ASN A 544 -33.71 -1.31 13.00
CA ASN A 544 -34.44 -0.60 11.95
C ASN A 544 -33.47 -0.04 10.88
N PRO A 545 -32.90 -0.88 10.01
CA PRO A 545 -31.90 -0.45 9.04
C PRO A 545 -32.47 0.35 7.85
N ASN A 546 -33.80 0.37 7.68
CA ASN A 546 -34.45 1.05 6.55
C ASN A 546 -34.42 2.57 6.66
N VAL A 547 -34.12 3.11 7.85
CA VAL A 547 -33.95 4.55 8.07
C VAL A 547 -32.59 5.07 7.60
N LEU A 548 -31.69 4.17 7.18
CA LEU A 548 -30.34 4.50 6.75
C LEU A 548 -30.31 4.67 5.22
N THR A 549 -30.08 5.89 4.77
CA THR A 549 -29.83 6.24 3.36
C THR A 549 -28.42 6.79 3.18
N GLU A 550 -27.97 6.88 1.92
CA GLU A 550 -26.65 7.44 1.55
C GLU A 550 -25.49 6.89 2.40
N CYS A 551 -25.50 5.58 2.66
CA CYS A 551 -24.52 4.98 3.56
C CYS A 551 -23.12 4.94 2.92
N ALA A 552 -22.13 5.48 3.62
CA ALA A 552 -20.72 5.28 3.33
C ALA A 552 -20.11 4.32 4.34
N PHE A 553 -19.27 3.39 3.89
CA PHE A 553 -18.75 2.32 4.74
C PHE A 553 -17.22 2.36 4.80
N HIS A 554 -16.68 2.00 5.95
CA HIS A 554 -15.26 1.76 6.08
C HIS A 554 -14.82 0.60 5.17
N PRO A 555 -13.61 0.62 4.59
CA PRO A 555 -13.08 -0.47 3.76
C PRO A 555 -13.07 -1.85 4.42
N CYS A 556 -13.16 -1.91 5.76
CA CYS A 556 -13.23 -3.16 6.50
C CYS A 556 -14.53 -3.94 6.30
N VAL A 557 -15.59 -3.29 5.82
CA VAL A 557 -16.88 -3.90 5.52
C VAL A 557 -16.77 -4.68 4.22
N ARG A 558 -16.91 -6.01 4.31
CA ARG A 558 -16.80 -6.90 3.16
C ARG A 558 -18.08 -6.87 2.34
N GLN A 559 -17.95 -7.07 1.02
CA GLN A 559 -19.07 -7.32 0.10
C GLN A 559 -20.16 -6.23 0.18
N VAL A 560 -19.73 -4.96 0.28
CA VAL A 560 -20.54 -3.76 0.53
C VAL A 560 -21.84 -3.74 -0.28
N LEU A 561 -21.82 -4.15 -1.55
CA LEU A 561 -23.00 -4.06 -2.41
C LEU A 561 -23.96 -5.27 -2.29
N GLN A 562 -23.46 -6.50 -2.13
CA GLN A 562 -24.33 -7.68 -2.25
C GLN A 562 -25.04 -8.06 -0.94
N ARG A 563 -24.36 -7.94 0.21
CA ARG A 563 -24.93 -8.38 1.49
C ARG A 563 -25.75 -7.29 2.17
N TRP A 564 -25.30 -6.04 2.13
CA TRP A 564 -26.07 -4.90 2.65
C TRP A 564 -27.40 -4.73 1.93
N MET A 565 -27.42 -4.83 0.60
CA MET A 565 -28.65 -4.68 -0.20
C MET A 565 -29.68 -5.78 0.08
N ARG A 566 -29.26 -6.99 0.45
CA ARG A 566 -30.15 -8.13 0.70
C ARG A 566 -30.55 -8.30 2.17
N GLU A 567 -29.58 -8.19 3.08
CA GLU A 567 -29.72 -8.58 4.50
C GLU A 567 -29.58 -7.40 5.47
N LYS A 568 -29.23 -6.19 4.98
CA LYS A 568 -29.01 -4.99 5.81
C LYS A 568 -28.14 -5.24 7.05
N THR A 569 -27.16 -6.12 6.88
CA THR A 569 -26.26 -6.61 7.91
C THR A 569 -24.82 -6.33 7.48
N LEU A 570 -23.99 -5.85 8.41
CA LEU A 570 -22.59 -5.52 8.15
C LEU A 570 -21.68 -6.67 8.58
N SER A 571 -20.85 -7.18 7.67
CA SER A 571 -19.80 -8.16 7.97
C SER A 571 -18.44 -7.50 7.76
N PHE A 572 -17.60 -7.49 8.79
CA PHE A 572 -16.32 -6.79 8.77
C PHE A 572 -15.31 -7.37 9.74
N VAL A 573 -14.03 -7.20 9.42
CA VAL A 573 -12.93 -7.41 10.38
C VAL A 573 -12.46 -6.05 10.86
N PRO A 574 -12.74 -5.62 12.10
CA PRO A 574 -12.49 -4.26 12.55
C PRO A 574 -10.99 -3.93 12.62
N PRO A 575 -10.57 -2.71 12.25
CA PRO A 575 -9.31 -2.13 12.71
C PRO A 575 -9.19 -2.20 14.24
N ASP A 576 -7.97 -2.19 14.75
CA ASP A 576 -7.75 -2.14 16.21
C ASP A 576 -7.81 -0.68 16.69
N GLY A 577 -8.52 -0.43 17.79
CA GLY A 577 -8.75 0.90 18.33
C GLY A 577 -9.98 1.61 17.76
N LYS A 578 -9.94 2.95 17.76
CA LYS A 578 -11.04 3.82 17.31
C LYS A 578 -11.03 3.98 15.79
N PHE A 579 -12.18 3.80 15.16
CA PHE A 579 -12.36 4.04 13.72
C PHE A 579 -13.83 4.35 13.41
N VAL A 580 -14.08 4.94 12.25
CA VAL A 580 -15.43 5.17 11.74
C VAL A 580 -15.87 3.93 10.98
N LEU A 581 -16.92 3.24 11.43
CA LEU A 581 -17.41 2.03 10.75
C LEU A 581 -18.27 2.36 9.54
N MET A 582 -19.19 3.32 9.71
CA MET A 582 -20.05 3.79 8.64
C MET A 582 -20.59 5.19 8.93
N GLU A 583 -20.97 5.87 7.86
CA GLU A 583 -21.72 7.11 7.87
C GLU A 583 -23.04 6.90 7.13
N TYR A 584 -24.07 7.64 7.50
CA TYR A 584 -25.40 7.54 6.92
C TYR A 584 -26.14 8.86 7.00
N GLN A 585 -27.14 9.01 6.14
CA GLN A 585 -28.17 10.02 6.30
C GLN A 585 -29.44 9.34 6.82
N TYR A 586 -30.14 10.01 7.74
CA TYR A 586 -31.43 9.53 8.22
C TYR A 586 -32.53 9.86 7.21
N ALA A 587 -33.22 8.82 6.73
CA ALA A 587 -34.45 8.95 5.98
C ALA A 587 -35.66 8.73 6.87
N LEU A 588 -36.60 9.67 6.78
CA LEU A 588 -37.89 9.56 7.43
C LEU A 588 -38.69 8.41 6.80
N PRO A 589 -39.33 7.53 7.59
CA PRO A 589 -40.20 6.48 7.07
C PRO A 589 -41.32 7.06 6.18
N HIS A 590 -41.69 6.32 5.12
CA HIS A 590 -42.48 6.73 3.94
C HIS A 590 -43.91 7.30 4.18
N ALA A 591 -44.29 7.59 5.42
CA ALA A 591 -45.57 8.22 5.78
C ALA A 591 -45.53 9.77 5.80
N ALA A 592 -44.36 10.40 5.68
CA ALA A 592 -44.25 11.85 5.59
C ALA A 592 -43.90 12.27 4.16
N LEU A 593 -44.92 12.58 3.35
CA LEU A 593 -44.77 13.34 2.10
C LEU A 593 -43.92 14.60 2.41
N ALA A 594 -42.67 14.63 1.92
CA ALA A 594 -41.74 15.76 2.06
C ALA A 594 -41.53 16.26 3.52
N GLY A 595 -41.33 15.36 4.49
CA GLY A 595 -41.10 15.75 5.89
C GLY A 595 -39.67 16.22 6.16
N ASN A 596 -39.51 17.39 6.78
CA ASN A 596 -38.28 17.81 7.47
C ASN A 596 -38.22 17.10 8.85
N VAL A 597 -37.03 16.70 9.32
CA VAL A 597 -36.88 16.17 10.68
C VAL A 597 -37.30 17.25 11.70
N PRO A 598 -38.15 16.94 12.70
CA PRO A 598 -38.64 17.95 13.64
C PRO A 598 -37.49 18.56 14.45
N VAL A 599 -37.40 19.88 14.42
CA VAL A 599 -36.39 20.65 15.17
C VAL A 599 -36.78 20.66 16.67
N PRO A 600 -35.91 20.20 17.59
CA PRO A 600 -36.24 20.00 19.00
C PRO A 600 -36.25 21.29 19.85
N LEU A 601 -36.27 22.46 19.20
CA LEU A 601 -36.19 23.76 19.85
C LEU A 601 -37.07 24.81 19.16
N ALA A 602 -37.24 25.95 19.81
CA ALA A 602 -37.78 27.17 19.21
C ALA A 602 -36.97 28.39 19.62
N LEU A 603 -36.75 29.30 18.67
CA LEU A 603 -36.19 30.61 18.91
C LEU A 603 -37.22 31.67 18.49
N LYS A 604 -37.46 32.66 19.35
CA LYS A 604 -38.27 33.83 19.03
C LYS A 604 -37.40 35.08 19.17
N PRO A 605 -36.69 35.48 18.12
CA PRO A 605 -35.92 36.72 18.11
C PRO A 605 -36.82 37.93 17.82
N ASN A 606 -36.63 39.01 18.57
CA ASN A 606 -37.17 40.32 18.30
C ASN A 606 -36.00 41.30 18.29
N ILE A 607 -35.61 41.78 17.11
CA ILE A 607 -34.44 42.63 16.93
C ILE A 607 -34.86 43.93 16.25
N THR A 608 -34.37 45.02 16.79
CA THR A 608 -34.57 46.38 16.29
C THR A 608 -33.20 46.99 15.99
N VAL A 609 -32.94 47.32 14.73
CA VAL A 609 -31.69 47.93 14.28
C VAL A 609 -31.93 49.43 14.14
N GLY A 610 -31.16 50.23 14.88
CA GLY A 610 -31.22 51.70 14.86
C GLY A 610 -29.94 52.31 14.29
N GLU A 611 -29.81 53.64 14.41
CA GLU A 611 -28.56 54.31 14.08
C GLU A 611 -27.49 54.00 15.13
N PHE A 612 -26.27 53.64 14.69
CA PHE A 612 -25.12 53.31 15.54
C PHE A 612 -25.31 52.15 16.53
N GLY A 613 -26.32 51.29 16.34
CA GLY A 613 -26.55 50.14 17.23
C GLY A 613 -27.94 49.54 17.10
N GLY A 614 -28.36 48.79 18.11
CA GLY A 614 -29.71 48.24 18.17
C GLY A 614 -30.00 47.48 19.46
N ASN A 615 -31.26 47.10 19.62
CA ASN A 615 -31.76 46.37 20.78
C ASN A 615 -32.34 45.03 20.33
N PHE A 616 -32.18 43.99 21.14
CA PHE A 616 -32.75 42.68 20.88
C PHE A 616 -33.31 42.02 22.14
N THR A 617 -34.33 41.20 21.93
CA THR A 617 -34.83 40.23 22.90
C THR A 617 -34.97 38.89 22.19
N VAL A 618 -34.27 37.87 22.67
CA VAL A 618 -34.26 36.53 22.09
C VAL A 618 -34.79 35.57 23.14
N THR A 619 -35.91 34.91 22.85
CA THR A 619 -36.45 33.83 23.67
C THR A 619 -36.09 32.49 23.05
N PHE A 620 -35.43 31.63 23.81
CA PHE A 620 -35.07 30.27 23.43
C PHE A 620 -35.81 29.27 24.29
N SER A 621 -36.50 28.31 23.67
CA SER A 621 -37.25 27.27 24.37
C SER A 621 -36.97 25.87 23.85
N SER A 622 -36.90 24.90 24.75
CA SER A 622 -36.76 23.48 24.41
C SER A 622 -38.12 22.87 24.08
N LYS A 623 -38.19 22.09 23.00
CA LYS A 623 -39.36 21.25 22.64
C LYS A 623 -39.12 19.77 22.91
N THR A 624 -37.96 19.41 23.44
CA THR A 624 -37.60 18.02 23.74
C THR A 624 -37.84 17.68 25.20
N ASN A 625 -38.16 16.41 25.46
CA ASN A 625 -38.26 15.85 26.80
C ASN A 625 -36.89 15.41 27.36
N LYS A 626 -35.82 15.58 26.58
CA LYS A 626 -34.44 15.32 26.99
C LYS A 626 -33.76 16.62 27.42
N ILE A 627 -32.79 16.51 28.31
CA ILE A 627 -31.94 17.64 28.69
C ILE A 627 -31.04 17.95 27.50
N MET A 628 -30.96 19.22 27.12
CA MET A 628 -29.98 19.70 26.15
C MET A 628 -28.81 20.31 26.93
N GLU A 629 -27.61 19.89 26.59
CA GLU A 629 -26.36 20.35 27.21
C GLU A 629 -25.60 21.25 26.23
N ASN A 630 -24.72 22.10 26.77
CA ASN A 630 -23.80 22.93 26.01
C ASN A 630 -24.46 23.74 24.88
N VAL A 631 -25.64 24.32 25.17
CA VAL A 631 -26.37 25.10 24.16
C VAL A 631 -25.62 26.42 23.94
N ARG A 632 -25.23 26.68 22.70
CA ARG A 632 -24.56 27.92 22.28
C ARG A 632 -25.37 28.58 21.18
N ILE A 633 -25.69 29.85 21.37
CA ILE A 633 -26.43 30.67 20.41
C ILE A 633 -25.53 31.84 20.04
N GLU A 634 -25.21 31.96 18.76
CA GLU A 634 -24.29 32.95 18.24
C GLU A 634 -24.99 33.87 17.24
N LEU A 635 -24.69 35.18 17.34
CA LEU A 635 -25.15 36.20 16.41
C LEU A 635 -23.98 37.11 16.04
N TYR A 636 -23.70 37.22 14.74
CA TYR A 636 -22.73 38.19 14.23
C TYR A 636 -23.37 39.58 14.17
N LEU A 637 -22.77 40.56 14.84
CA LEU A 637 -23.34 41.91 15.01
C LEU A 637 -22.88 42.91 13.93
N GLY A 638 -21.96 42.50 13.04
CA GLY A 638 -21.43 43.32 11.94
C GLY A 638 -20.02 43.85 12.20
N GLU A 639 -19.25 44.11 11.14
CA GLU A 639 -17.82 44.49 11.22
C GLU A 639 -17.54 45.74 12.06
N SER A 640 -18.53 46.62 12.19
CA SER A 640 -18.41 47.89 12.91
C SER A 640 -18.89 47.85 14.35
N ALA A 641 -19.29 46.68 14.87
CA ALA A 641 -19.73 46.54 16.25
C ALA A 641 -18.57 46.84 17.24
N THR A 642 -18.91 47.45 18.38
CA THR A 642 -17.93 47.88 19.39
C THR A 642 -18.15 47.24 20.74
N GLY A 643 -19.38 46.84 21.04
CA GLY A 643 -19.74 46.24 22.32
C GLY A 643 -21.19 45.79 22.34
N ALA A 644 -21.47 44.82 23.20
CA ALA A 644 -22.82 44.39 23.53
C ALA A 644 -22.99 44.33 25.04
N GLN A 645 -24.19 44.63 25.52
CA GLN A 645 -24.57 44.52 26.93
C GLN A 645 -25.88 43.74 27.03
N CYS A 646 -25.86 42.62 27.75
CA CYS A 646 -27.00 41.72 27.85
C CYS A 646 -27.33 41.35 29.30
N THR A 647 -28.58 40.94 29.49
CA THR A 647 -29.15 40.39 30.72
C THR A 647 -29.85 39.08 30.39
N ILE A 648 -29.60 38.05 31.20
CA ILE A 648 -30.19 36.71 31.03
C ILE A 648 -31.28 36.52 32.08
N SER A 649 -32.39 35.92 31.69
CA SER A 649 -33.46 35.47 32.59
C SER A 649 -33.97 34.09 32.18
N SER A 650 -34.34 33.24 33.14
CA SER A 650 -34.86 31.89 32.91
C SER A 650 -36.23 31.72 33.56
N ALA A 651 -37.20 31.15 32.84
CA ALA A 651 -38.50 30.78 33.37
C ALA A 651 -38.59 29.25 33.46
N GLY A 652 -38.66 28.69 34.68
CA GLY A 652 -38.82 27.23 34.88
C GLY A 652 -38.15 26.61 36.11
N SER A 653 -37.38 27.34 36.92
CA SER A 653 -36.89 26.79 38.20
C SER A 653 -38.04 26.75 39.22
N GLY A 654 -38.56 25.56 39.48
CA GLY A 654 -39.51 25.33 40.57
C GLY A 654 -38.96 25.87 41.89
N VAL A 655 -39.87 26.36 42.72
CA VAL A 655 -39.61 26.84 44.09
C VAL A 655 -38.85 25.76 44.85
N GLY A 656 -37.55 25.98 45.11
CA GLY A 656 -36.70 25.05 45.87
C GLY A 656 -35.26 24.87 45.37
N SER A 657 -34.88 25.35 44.17
CA SER A 657 -33.47 25.33 43.75
C SER A 657 -32.76 26.61 44.20
N VAL A 658 -31.98 26.51 45.28
CA VAL A 658 -30.92 27.48 45.59
C VAL A 658 -29.76 27.17 44.65
N GLY A 659 -29.73 27.83 43.48
CA GLY A 659 -28.67 27.72 42.49
C GLY A 659 -28.86 28.78 41.42
N GLY A 660 -27.83 29.62 41.21
CA GLY A 660 -27.88 30.81 40.37
C GLY A 660 -28.18 30.55 38.89
N ILE A 661 -28.44 31.63 38.16
CA ILE A 661 -28.58 31.63 36.69
C ILE A 661 -27.26 31.12 36.09
N GLU A 662 -27.20 29.85 35.66
CA GLU A 662 -25.99 29.24 35.11
C GLU A 662 -25.69 29.64 33.65
N GLY A 663 -26.53 30.45 33.01
CA GLY A 663 -26.28 30.94 31.65
C GLY A 663 -25.28 32.10 31.63
N SER A 664 -24.41 32.11 30.63
CA SER A 664 -23.40 33.15 30.42
C SER A 664 -23.56 33.79 29.04
N TRP A 665 -23.12 35.04 28.88
CA TRP A 665 -23.00 35.66 27.55
C TRP A 665 -21.66 36.36 27.45
N THR A 666 -21.11 36.39 26.24
CA THR A 666 -19.86 37.06 25.94
C THR A 666 -19.96 37.75 24.59
N PHE A 667 -19.30 38.88 24.45
CA PHE A 667 -19.09 39.54 23.17
C PHE A 667 -17.60 39.44 22.84
N GLU A 668 -17.27 38.84 21.70
CA GLU A 668 -15.90 38.73 21.20
C GLU A 668 -15.64 39.88 20.21
N PRO A 669 -14.94 40.97 20.59
CA PRO A 669 -14.76 42.13 19.71
C PRO A 669 -13.92 41.81 18.48
N GLN A 670 -13.03 40.83 18.56
CA GLN A 670 -12.20 40.40 17.41
C GLN A 670 -13.04 39.74 16.31
N LYS A 671 -14.09 39.00 16.67
CA LYS A 671 -14.98 38.32 15.72
C LYS A 671 -16.30 39.06 15.50
N GLN A 672 -16.53 40.15 16.24
CA GLN A 672 -17.80 40.89 16.26
C GLN A 672 -19.00 39.98 16.52
N LEU A 673 -18.79 38.99 17.39
CA LEU A 673 -19.71 37.88 17.64
C LEU A 673 -20.27 37.97 19.05
N LEU A 674 -21.59 37.99 19.17
CA LEU A 674 -22.28 37.77 20.44
C LEU A 674 -22.49 36.27 20.63
N ARG A 675 -21.95 35.70 21.71
CA ARG A 675 -22.16 34.32 22.11
C ARG A 675 -22.99 34.26 23.39
N TRP A 676 -24.04 33.46 23.37
CA TRP A 676 -24.87 33.12 24.52
C TRP A 676 -24.77 31.63 24.81
N GLU A 677 -24.39 31.27 26.03
CA GLU A 677 -24.19 29.89 26.46
C GLU A 677 -25.15 29.51 27.57
N ILE A 678 -25.77 28.34 27.45
CA ILE A 678 -26.64 27.73 28.46
C ILE A 678 -26.10 26.32 28.72
N PRO A 679 -25.48 26.08 29.90
CA PRO A 679 -24.85 24.79 30.20
C PRO A 679 -25.83 23.63 30.18
N ASN A 680 -26.98 23.79 30.85
CA ASN A 680 -28.00 22.77 30.99
C ASN A 680 -29.39 23.36 30.76
N MET A 681 -30.10 22.82 29.77
CA MET A 681 -31.48 23.16 29.49
C MET A 681 -32.37 21.96 29.79
N HIS A 682 -33.14 22.06 30.87
CA HIS A 682 -34.14 21.05 31.24
C HIS A 682 -35.29 20.97 30.24
N SER A 683 -36.00 19.83 30.24
CA SER A 683 -37.15 19.58 29.38
C SER A 683 -38.17 20.71 29.49
N SER A 684 -38.61 21.26 28.35
CA SER A 684 -39.56 22.38 28.27
C SER A 684 -39.13 23.71 28.91
N GLY A 685 -37.84 23.87 29.25
CA GLY A 685 -37.31 25.14 29.78
C GLY A 685 -37.35 26.27 28.76
N SER A 686 -37.48 27.51 29.25
CA SER A 686 -37.45 28.73 28.44
C SER A 686 -36.49 29.75 29.03
N TRP A 687 -35.63 30.29 28.19
CA TRP A 687 -34.64 31.30 28.56
C TRP A 687 -34.77 32.53 27.67
N VAL A 688 -34.50 33.70 28.23
CA VAL A 688 -34.60 34.97 27.54
C VAL A 688 -33.32 35.76 27.71
N LEU A 689 -32.71 36.12 26.58
CA LEU A 689 -31.59 37.05 26.50
C LEU A 689 -32.13 38.40 26.00
N ARG A 690 -31.99 39.44 26.82
CA ARG A 690 -32.29 40.82 26.42
C ARG A 690 -31.01 41.63 26.42
N GLY A 691 -30.77 42.40 25.38
CA GLY A 691 -29.56 43.21 25.29
C GLY A 691 -29.61 44.31 24.24
N SER A 692 -28.53 45.07 24.19
CA SER A 692 -28.29 46.08 23.17
C SER A 692 -26.84 45.97 22.67
N TRP A 693 -26.59 46.41 21.45
CA TRP A 693 -25.25 46.51 20.88
C TRP A 693 -24.99 47.89 20.30
N THR A 694 -23.73 48.26 20.27
CA THR A 694 -23.23 49.54 19.74
C THR A 694 -22.34 49.29 18.53
N SER A 695 -22.32 50.23 17.59
CA SER A 695 -21.57 50.16 16.34
C SER A 695 -21.04 51.53 15.93
N LYS A 696 -19.85 51.57 15.33
CA LYS A 696 -19.27 52.79 14.73
C LYS A 696 -19.96 53.20 13.44
N ALA A 697 -20.50 52.23 12.69
CA ALA A 697 -21.22 52.50 11.45
C ALA A 697 -22.61 53.07 11.75
N LYS A 698 -22.99 54.12 11.01
CA LYS A 698 -24.32 54.74 11.11
C LYS A 698 -25.45 53.73 10.87
N PHE A 699 -25.26 52.82 9.92
CA PHE A 699 -26.22 51.75 9.59
C PHE A 699 -25.56 50.37 9.79
N PRO A 700 -25.60 49.81 11.00
CA PRO A 700 -25.03 48.48 11.25
C PRO A 700 -25.81 47.39 10.50
N ARG A 701 -25.09 46.39 9.99
CA ARG A 701 -25.66 45.22 9.31
C ARG A 701 -25.34 43.95 10.11
N PRO A 702 -26.12 43.61 11.16
CA PRO A 702 -25.98 42.33 11.83
C PRO A 702 -26.37 41.19 10.86
N ALA A 703 -25.88 39.99 11.13
CA ALA A 703 -26.27 38.81 10.38
C ALA A 703 -27.77 38.52 10.56
N HIS A 704 -28.44 38.11 9.49
CA HIS A 704 -29.88 37.82 9.46
C HIS A 704 -30.24 36.43 10.04
N ALA A 705 -29.28 35.74 10.66
CA ALA A 705 -29.49 34.42 11.24
C ALA A 705 -28.67 34.22 12.51
N PHE A 706 -29.25 33.49 13.46
CA PHE A 706 -28.55 32.93 14.61
C PHE A 706 -28.00 31.55 14.27
N GLN A 707 -26.80 31.25 14.76
CA GLN A 707 -26.25 29.90 14.75
C GLN A 707 -26.46 29.27 16.11
N ILE A 708 -27.17 28.15 16.16
CA ILE A 708 -27.51 27.44 17.40
C ILE A 708 -26.82 26.09 17.38
N HIS A 709 -26.00 25.83 18.39
CA HIS A 709 -25.35 24.55 18.64
C HIS A 709 -25.85 23.96 19.96
N PHE A 710 -26.05 22.66 20.02
CA PHE A 710 -26.43 21.96 21.25
C PHE A 710 -26.07 20.49 21.20
N GLU A 711 -26.02 19.86 22.37
CA GLU A 711 -25.80 18.43 22.53
C GLU A 711 -26.96 17.80 23.31
N VAL A 712 -27.32 16.58 22.95
CA VAL A 712 -28.33 15.77 23.65
C VAL A 712 -27.71 14.40 23.93
N PRO A 713 -27.23 14.16 25.16
CA PRO A 713 -26.60 12.90 25.51
C PRO A 713 -27.63 11.77 25.52
N SER A 714 -27.19 10.55 25.17
CA SER A 714 -28.02 9.34 25.20
C SER A 714 -29.31 9.42 24.36
N TYR A 715 -29.28 10.20 23.28
CA TYR A 715 -30.39 10.37 22.36
C TYR A 715 -29.95 10.08 20.92
N SER A 716 -30.87 9.60 20.10
CA SER A 716 -30.71 9.41 18.65
C SER A 716 -31.98 9.91 17.96
N PHE A 717 -31.82 10.81 17.00
CA PHE A 717 -32.89 11.31 16.13
C PHE A 717 -33.47 10.21 15.25
N SER A 718 -32.64 9.32 14.71
CA SER A 718 -33.12 8.21 13.87
C SER A 718 -33.74 7.06 14.66
N SER A 719 -33.55 7.05 15.99
CA SER A 719 -33.85 5.91 16.87
C SER A 719 -33.16 4.61 16.43
N LEU A 720 -32.01 4.72 15.75
CA LEU A 720 -31.21 3.57 15.34
C LEU A 720 -30.73 2.81 16.57
N LYS A 721 -30.93 1.49 16.56
CA LYS A 721 -30.47 0.59 17.60
C LYS A 721 -29.66 -0.53 16.97
N VAL A 722 -28.52 -0.82 17.59
CA VAL A 722 -27.75 -2.03 17.33
C VAL A 722 -28.52 -3.21 17.91
N ASP A 723 -28.92 -4.14 17.05
CA ASP A 723 -29.71 -5.31 17.41
C ASP A 723 -28.78 -6.44 17.87
N GLN A 724 -27.83 -6.82 17.01
CA GLN A 724 -26.93 -7.92 17.32
C GLN A 724 -25.51 -7.67 16.81
N VAL A 725 -24.54 -8.08 17.63
CA VAL A 725 -23.13 -8.23 17.23
C VAL A 725 -22.74 -9.68 17.44
N ARG A 726 -22.40 -10.40 16.37
CA ARG A 726 -21.90 -11.78 16.43
C ARG A 726 -20.42 -11.81 16.08
N LEU A 727 -19.65 -12.56 16.86
CA LEU A 727 -18.25 -12.86 16.58
C LEU A 727 -18.15 -14.22 15.89
N SER A 728 -17.38 -14.29 14.83
CA SER A 728 -17.00 -15.51 14.10
C SER A 728 -15.48 -15.57 13.94
N GLY A 729 -14.92 -16.76 13.80
CA GLY A 729 -13.48 -16.98 13.61
C GLY A 729 -12.63 -16.99 14.88
N GLU A 730 -13.20 -16.61 16.03
CA GLU A 730 -12.55 -16.61 17.34
C GLU A 730 -13.50 -17.17 18.41
N THR A 731 -12.97 -17.73 19.51
CA THR A 731 -13.77 -18.46 20.53
C THR A 731 -14.02 -17.69 21.82
N TYR A 732 -13.45 -16.49 21.99
CA TYR A 732 -13.61 -15.71 23.22
C TYR A 732 -14.95 -14.95 23.27
N LYS A 733 -15.40 -14.62 24.48
CA LYS A 733 -16.55 -13.73 24.68
C LYS A 733 -16.12 -12.27 24.51
N ILE A 734 -16.97 -11.49 23.85
CA ILE A 734 -16.78 -10.05 23.68
C ILE A 734 -17.74 -9.28 24.57
N TYR A 735 -17.23 -8.25 25.23
CA TYR A 735 -18.07 -7.19 25.79
C TYR A 735 -18.52 -6.24 24.68
N LYS A 736 -19.79 -5.82 24.74
CA LYS A 736 -20.44 -5.01 23.70
C LYS A 736 -21.06 -3.81 24.38
N GLY A 737 -20.71 -2.60 23.95
CA GLY A 737 -21.31 -1.37 24.43
C GLY A 737 -21.85 -0.55 23.26
N VAL A 738 -22.98 0.13 23.47
CA VAL A 738 -23.54 1.05 22.49
C VAL A 738 -23.99 2.30 23.23
N ARG A 739 -23.60 3.47 22.76
CA ARG A 739 -24.10 4.76 23.25
C ARG A 739 -24.53 5.60 22.06
N ALA A 740 -25.54 6.44 22.26
CA ALA A 740 -25.97 7.43 21.28
C ALA A 740 -25.60 8.83 21.78
N VAL A 741 -25.01 9.64 20.90
CA VAL A 741 -24.71 11.04 21.17
C VAL A 741 -25.28 11.84 20.01
N SER A 742 -26.19 12.76 20.31
CA SER A 742 -26.81 13.61 19.29
C SER A 742 -26.36 15.04 19.49
N SER A 743 -26.07 15.74 18.40
CA SER A 743 -25.78 17.17 18.38
C SER A 743 -26.67 17.87 17.35
N GLY A 744 -26.85 19.17 17.48
CA GLY A 744 -27.55 19.98 16.49
C GLY A 744 -26.75 21.21 16.11
N SER A 745 -26.85 21.58 14.83
CA SER A 745 -26.36 22.82 14.25
C SER A 745 -27.49 23.44 13.44
N ILE A 746 -28.07 24.53 13.95
CA ILE A 746 -29.29 25.10 13.39
C ILE A 746 -29.06 26.56 13.04
N GLU A 747 -29.32 26.91 11.79
CA GLU A 747 -29.40 28.29 11.32
C GLU A 747 -30.85 28.78 11.52
N TRP A 748 -31.04 29.80 12.35
CA TRP A 748 -32.35 30.39 12.61
C TRP A 748 -32.44 31.81 12.09
N ARG A 749 -33.19 32.03 11.01
CA ARG A 749 -33.35 33.35 10.37
C ARG A 749 -34.34 34.24 11.12
N TRP A 750 -34.11 35.55 11.17
CA TRP A 750 -34.93 36.51 11.93
C TRP A 750 -35.38 37.73 11.13
#